data_AF-A0A534S2U9-F1
#
_entry.id   AF-A0A534S2U9-F1
#
_cell.length_a   1.000
_cell.length_b   1.000
_cell.length_c   1.000
_cell.angle_alpha   90.00
_cell.angle_beta   90.00
_cell.angle_gamma   90.00
#
_symmetry.space_group_name_H-M   'P 1'
#
loop_
_entity.id
_entity.type
_entity.pdbx_description
1 polymer ?
#
loop_
_entity_poly.entity_id
_entity_poly.type
_entity_poly.pdbx_seq_one_letter_code
_entity_poly.pdbx_strand_id
1 'polypeptide(L)'
;MSERVVLAYSGGLDTSVAARTLRDERDLHVVAALVDLGQPIDRAEVAARAAAAGAELHVMDAREEFAHGFCLPALHACTGKGNDQVRFEASFAALAPDLGVLAPVREAAHSRDEALRRAAAFGIPIAAEARVYSIDENLWGRTAECGPIEDPWAEPPEDAYAVTVHPASAPEESGQAVLGFRSGRPVSVDGTPMELRDVIGHLSRLGGAHGFGRVDMIENRLVGIKSREVYEVPGALALILAHRDLEDLTLERDLGHEKAALERRWAELCYYGLWFGPLHASLRSFMAESQERVSGEVRLEFYKGSCRVLGRRSDLALYDHGLATYDERADRFDQRLAAGFVSLWSLPLKVWAERGAPDRGAGAPEGELRAAEPGSPARADGTTARSGGADPAIARPERAPAPPADGDRRAYVWSGRFQAPPADRAMALLNSLGFDRRLLPYDLTATAAHVDALHRAGLLDNGDADRLGSEIAALQRDAAEGTFPFSPADEDVPRVHAGRSRNDLVATDFRLWTKDAAAVLAGLARDLIEALAARAGEHQTTLLPGYTHLQQAQPVTLAHHLLAHAFALARDAERLDRAGASADVSALGAGALAGSTLGIDPVATAAALGFGAAFDNSIDAVAGRDFALEFLSACLSTALDVSRLAEEIVLWSTQEFGFVR
;
A
#
# COMPACT_ATOMS: atom_id res chain seq x y z
N MET A 1 -26.51 4.08 -36.09
CA MET A 1 -25.56 5.18 -35.83
C MET A 1 -24.20 4.53 -35.67
N SER A 2 -23.16 5.05 -36.34
CA SER A 2 -21.78 4.57 -36.12
C SER A 2 -21.43 4.70 -34.63
N GLU A 3 -20.78 3.68 -34.07
CA GLU A 3 -20.30 3.71 -32.70
C GLU A 3 -19.24 4.81 -32.54
N ARG A 4 -19.29 5.52 -31.42
CA ARG A 4 -18.39 6.64 -31.13
C ARG A 4 -17.16 6.15 -30.37
N VAL A 5 -16.00 6.69 -30.70
CA VAL A 5 -14.77 6.48 -29.95
C VAL A 5 -14.16 7.82 -29.56
N VAL A 6 -13.68 7.93 -28.33
CA VAL A 6 -12.91 9.08 -27.87
C VAL A 6 -11.42 8.70 -27.92
N LEU A 7 -10.64 9.44 -28.71
CA LEU A 7 -9.21 9.24 -28.87
C LEU A 7 -8.46 10.32 -28.10
N ALA A 8 -7.60 9.92 -27.15
CA ALA A 8 -6.60 10.82 -26.58
C ALA A 8 -5.66 11.29 -27.71
N TYR A 9 -5.78 12.58 -28.08
CA TYR A 9 -5.23 13.12 -29.31
C TYR A 9 -4.20 14.20 -29.03
N SER A 10 -2.93 13.88 -29.30
CA SER A 10 -1.80 14.81 -29.16
C SER A 10 -1.56 15.68 -30.39
N GLY A 11 -2.21 15.38 -31.53
CA GLY A 11 -1.90 16.02 -32.81
C GLY A 11 -0.61 15.55 -33.48
N GLY A 12 0.07 14.55 -32.90
CA GLY A 12 1.26 13.93 -33.48
C GLY A 12 0.95 13.01 -34.67
N LEU A 13 2.00 12.46 -35.27
CA LEU A 13 1.90 11.52 -36.41
C LEU A 13 1.01 10.33 -36.07
N ASP A 14 1.33 9.60 -35.00
CA ASP A 14 0.71 8.33 -34.69
C ASP A 14 -0.76 8.49 -34.31
N THR A 15 -1.10 9.51 -33.51
CA THR A 15 -2.49 9.80 -33.12
C THR A 15 -3.33 10.30 -34.30
N SER A 16 -2.73 11.01 -35.27
CA SER A 16 -3.43 11.44 -36.49
C SER A 16 -3.70 10.29 -37.45
N VAL A 17 -2.74 9.38 -37.63
CA VAL A 17 -2.93 8.15 -38.42
C VAL A 17 -3.93 7.23 -37.74
N ALA A 18 -3.87 7.09 -36.41
CA ALA A 18 -4.82 6.28 -35.63
C ALA A 18 -6.25 6.79 -35.76
N ALA A 19 -6.45 8.12 -35.68
CA ALA A 19 -7.77 8.73 -35.86
C ALA A 19 -8.38 8.37 -37.24
N ARG A 20 -7.60 8.49 -38.31
CA ARG A 20 -8.06 8.15 -39.66
C ARG A 20 -8.30 6.64 -39.83
N THR A 21 -7.44 5.82 -39.24
CA THR A 21 -7.53 4.35 -39.27
C THR A 21 -8.81 3.86 -38.58
N LEU A 22 -9.10 4.36 -37.38
CA LEU A 22 -10.33 4.02 -36.63
C LEU A 22 -11.59 4.38 -37.41
N ARG A 23 -11.56 5.52 -38.11
CA ARG A 23 -12.67 5.98 -38.94
C ARG A 23 -12.85 5.14 -40.20
N ASP A 24 -11.79 4.96 -40.99
CA ASP A 24 -11.89 4.34 -42.31
C ASP A 24 -11.93 2.81 -42.26
N GLU A 25 -11.21 2.18 -41.33
CA GLU A 25 -11.10 0.72 -41.25
C GLU A 25 -12.06 0.08 -40.24
N ARG A 26 -12.52 0.84 -39.24
CA ARG A 26 -13.44 0.35 -38.21
C ARG A 26 -14.81 1.04 -38.21
N ASP A 27 -15.06 1.94 -39.16
CA ASP A 27 -16.33 2.67 -39.33
C ASP A 27 -16.80 3.39 -38.04
N LEU A 28 -15.83 3.89 -37.25
CA LEU A 28 -16.09 4.58 -35.99
C LEU A 28 -16.17 6.10 -36.17
N HIS A 29 -17.06 6.73 -35.42
CA HIS A 29 -17.10 8.18 -35.29
C HIS A 29 -16.07 8.64 -34.25
N VAL A 30 -14.95 9.20 -34.72
CA VAL A 30 -13.81 9.56 -33.89
C VAL A 30 -13.95 10.97 -33.32
N VAL A 31 -13.99 11.06 -31.99
CA VAL A 31 -13.88 12.30 -31.22
C VAL A 31 -12.43 12.42 -30.73
N ALA A 32 -11.65 13.32 -31.29
CA ALA A 32 -10.28 13.60 -30.90
C ALA A 32 -10.26 14.54 -29.70
N ALA A 33 -9.76 14.08 -28.56
CA ALA A 33 -9.67 14.84 -27.31
C ALA A 33 -8.23 15.30 -27.06
N LEU A 34 -7.98 16.60 -27.21
CA LEU A 34 -6.71 17.25 -26.84
C LEU A 34 -6.85 17.90 -25.47
N VAL A 35 -6.02 17.50 -24.52
CA VAL A 35 -5.94 18.09 -23.18
C VAL A 35 -4.71 18.99 -23.10
N ASP A 36 -4.91 20.28 -22.88
CA ASP A 36 -3.84 21.25 -22.65
C ASP A 36 -3.43 21.19 -21.17
N LEU A 37 -2.21 20.69 -20.94
CA LEU A 37 -1.50 20.55 -19.68
C LEU A 37 -0.32 21.52 -19.59
N GLY A 38 -0.23 22.52 -20.49
CA GLY A 38 0.85 23.50 -20.57
C GLY A 38 1.96 23.14 -21.54
N GLN A 39 1.76 22.10 -22.36
CA GLN A 39 2.68 21.74 -23.43
C GLN A 39 2.67 22.76 -24.57
N PRO A 40 3.75 22.90 -25.36
CA PRO A 40 3.75 23.78 -26.54
C PRO A 40 2.85 23.20 -27.65
N ILE A 41 1.70 23.85 -27.90
CA ILE A 41 0.70 23.42 -28.89
C ILE A 41 0.50 24.49 -29.96
N ASP A 42 0.72 24.15 -31.22
CA ASP A 42 0.14 24.90 -32.36
C ASP A 42 -1.29 24.41 -32.60
N ARG A 43 -2.26 25.13 -32.03
CA ARG A 43 -3.68 24.74 -32.11
C ARG A 43 -4.22 24.75 -33.54
N ALA A 44 -3.68 25.62 -34.42
CA ALA A 44 -4.11 25.68 -35.81
C ALA A 44 -3.63 24.45 -36.58
N GLU A 45 -2.40 24.04 -36.35
CA GLU A 45 -1.83 22.83 -36.96
C GLU A 45 -2.55 21.57 -36.48
N VAL A 46 -2.81 21.44 -35.17
CA VAL A 46 -3.53 20.28 -34.62
C VAL A 46 -4.96 20.21 -35.15
N ALA A 47 -5.66 21.35 -35.28
CA ALA A 47 -7.00 21.40 -35.87
C ALA A 47 -6.98 20.98 -37.35
N ALA A 48 -5.99 21.42 -38.13
CA ALA A 48 -5.85 21.03 -39.52
C ALA A 48 -5.60 19.51 -39.67
N ARG A 49 -4.77 18.92 -38.79
CA ARG A 49 -4.50 17.48 -38.78
C ARG A 49 -5.73 16.65 -38.37
N ALA A 50 -6.47 17.06 -37.34
CA ALA A 50 -7.70 16.40 -36.93
C ALA A 50 -8.76 16.44 -38.04
N ALA A 51 -8.91 17.59 -38.71
CA ALA A 51 -9.81 17.75 -39.85
C ALA A 51 -9.42 16.85 -41.03
N ALA A 52 -8.12 16.76 -41.37
CA ALA A 52 -7.62 15.87 -42.41
C ALA A 52 -7.83 14.38 -42.05
N ALA A 53 -7.68 14.01 -40.77
CA ALA A 53 -8.03 12.70 -40.27
C ALA A 53 -9.56 12.46 -40.23
N GLY A 54 -10.37 13.52 -40.36
CA GLY A 54 -11.82 13.56 -40.19
C GLY A 54 -12.29 13.11 -38.82
N ALA A 55 -11.60 13.59 -37.79
CA ALA A 55 -12.02 13.48 -36.41
C ALA A 55 -12.64 14.79 -35.92
N GLU A 56 -13.62 14.69 -35.03
CA GLU A 56 -14.19 15.85 -34.31
C GLU A 56 -13.23 16.25 -33.18
N LEU A 57 -12.58 17.41 -33.29
CA LEU A 57 -11.61 17.87 -32.29
C LEU A 57 -12.27 18.61 -31.12
N HIS A 58 -11.99 18.16 -29.90
CA HIS A 58 -12.31 18.83 -28.64
C HIS A 58 -11.02 19.21 -27.94
N VAL A 59 -10.89 20.49 -27.57
CA VAL A 59 -9.72 20.99 -26.84
C VAL A 59 -10.16 21.42 -25.44
N MET A 60 -9.54 20.83 -24.43
CA MET A 60 -9.83 21.09 -23.02
C MET A 60 -8.61 21.76 -22.37
N ASP A 61 -8.83 22.90 -21.72
CA ASP A 61 -7.80 23.51 -20.88
C ASP A 61 -7.87 22.90 -19.48
N ALA A 62 -6.87 22.09 -19.14
CA ALA A 62 -6.78 21.40 -17.86
C ALA A 62 -5.54 21.83 -17.06
N ARG A 63 -4.92 22.97 -17.39
CA ARG A 63 -3.67 23.41 -16.74
C ARG A 63 -3.83 23.63 -15.23
N GLU A 64 -4.95 24.22 -14.82
CA GLU A 64 -5.29 24.40 -13.40
C GLU A 64 -5.59 23.08 -12.70
N GLU A 65 -6.42 22.24 -13.34
CA GLU A 65 -6.75 20.93 -12.81
C GLU A 65 -5.49 20.05 -12.68
N PHE A 66 -4.59 20.12 -13.66
CA PHE A 66 -3.31 19.44 -13.64
C PHE A 66 -2.42 19.95 -12.51
N ALA A 67 -2.28 21.27 -12.37
CA ALA A 67 -1.49 21.89 -11.31
C ALA A 67 -2.00 21.48 -9.93
N HIS A 68 -3.30 21.61 -9.66
CA HIS A 68 -3.88 21.37 -8.34
C HIS A 68 -4.16 19.90 -8.03
N GLY A 69 -4.65 19.17 -9.02
CA GLY A 69 -5.10 17.78 -8.89
C GLY A 69 -3.97 16.77 -8.99
N PHE A 70 -2.84 17.13 -9.63
CA PHE A 70 -1.76 16.18 -9.93
C PHE A 70 -0.38 16.71 -9.53
N CYS A 71 0.02 17.90 -9.98
CA CYS A 71 1.35 18.45 -9.66
C CYS A 71 1.52 18.75 -8.17
N LEU A 72 0.52 19.36 -7.54
CA LEU A 72 0.53 19.67 -6.11
C LEU A 72 0.65 18.40 -5.26
N PRO A 73 -0.15 17.33 -5.49
CA PRO A 73 0.13 16.05 -4.84
C PRO A 73 1.50 15.47 -5.19
N ALA A 74 2.01 15.64 -6.41
CA ALA A 74 3.33 15.15 -6.83
C ALA A 74 4.50 15.87 -6.17
N LEU A 75 4.29 17.00 -5.47
CA LEU A 75 5.32 17.57 -4.58
C LEU A 75 5.77 16.58 -3.49
N HIS A 76 4.91 15.64 -3.14
CA HIS A 76 5.19 14.63 -2.12
C HIS A 76 5.89 13.39 -2.72
N ALA A 77 6.02 13.27 -4.04
CA ALA A 77 6.93 12.29 -4.67
C ALA A 77 7.08 12.48 -6.20
N CYS A 78 8.30 12.28 -6.70
CA CYS A 78 8.65 12.44 -8.12
C CYS A 78 8.69 11.11 -8.87
N THR A 79 8.14 11.00 -10.09
CA THR A 79 8.39 9.87 -11.02
C THR A 79 8.24 10.24 -12.51
N GLY A 80 9.01 9.58 -13.41
CA GLY A 80 9.12 9.78 -14.87
C GLY A 80 8.52 8.65 -15.74
N LYS A 81 8.79 8.54 -17.05
CA LYS A 81 7.91 7.93 -18.09
C LYS A 81 8.29 6.51 -18.57
N GLY A 82 7.41 5.86 -19.35
CA GLY A 82 7.58 4.52 -19.92
C GLY A 82 6.43 3.53 -19.65
N ASN A 83 5.51 3.90 -18.77
CA ASN A 83 4.38 3.04 -18.31
C ASN A 83 3.02 3.53 -18.81
N ASP A 84 2.97 4.43 -19.81
CA ASP A 84 1.75 5.18 -20.14
C ASP A 84 0.57 4.29 -20.51
N GLN A 85 0.79 3.19 -21.22
CA GLN A 85 -0.28 2.22 -21.48
C GLN A 85 -0.91 1.69 -20.19
N VAL A 86 -0.09 1.37 -19.17
CA VAL A 86 -0.56 0.91 -17.86
C VAL A 86 -1.30 2.03 -17.14
N ARG A 87 -0.77 3.26 -17.20
CA ARG A 87 -1.38 4.44 -16.55
C ARG A 87 -2.77 4.74 -17.11
N PHE A 88 -2.91 4.77 -18.43
CA PHE A 88 -4.20 4.99 -19.08
C PHE A 88 -5.17 3.84 -18.82
N GLU A 89 -4.78 2.60 -19.12
CA GLU A 89 -5.69 1.46 -19.01
C GLU A 89 -6.09 1.16 -17.56
N ALA A 90 -5.17 1.25 -16.58
CA ALA A 90 -5.50 1.09 -15.18
C ALA A 90 -6.41 2.23 -14.67
N SER A 91 -6.23 3.46 -15.16
CA SER A 91 -7.12 4.57 -14.82
C SER A 91 -8.51 4.37 -15.42
N PHE A 92 -8.61 3.92 -16.68
CA PHE A 92 -9.90 3.61 -17.29
C PHE A 92 -10.60 2.45 -16.57
N ALA A 93 -9.87 1.38 -16.24
CA ALA A 93 -10.42 0.26 -15.47
C ALA A 93 -10.93 0.69 -14.08
N ALA A 94 -10.27 1.67 -13.44
CA ALA A 94 -10.69 2.18 -12.15
C ALA A 94 -11.89 3.15 -12.23
N LEU A 95 -11.94 4.01 -13.26
CA LEU A 95 -12.92 5.10 -13.36
C LEU A 95 -14.15 4.77 -14.21
N ALA A 96 -13.99 3.93 -15.22
CA ALA A 96 -15.01 3.59 -16.20
C ALA A 96 -14.80 2.14 -16.71
N PRO A 97 -14.97 1.12 -15.86
CA PRO A 97 -14.65 -0.28 -16.19
C PRO A 97 -15.47 -0.84 -17.35
N ASP A 98 -16.64 -0.28 -17.63
CA ASP A 98 -17.51 -0.70 -18.73
C ASP A 98 -17.09 -0.11 -20.09
N LEU A 99 -16.10 0.79 -20.12
CA LEU A 99 -15.60 1.40 -21.35
C LEU A 99 -14.64 0.45 -22.06
N GLY A 100 -14.94 0.12 -23.32
CA GLY A 100 -14.00 -0.60 -24.18
C GLY A 100 -12.77 0.26 -24.49
N VAL A 101 -11.58 -0.34 -24.37
CA VAL A 101 -10.30 0.33 -24.65
C VAL A 101 -9.73 -0.19 -25.97
N LEU A 102 -9.39 0.74 -26.87
CA LEU A 102 -8.68 0.44 -28.13
C LEU A 102 -7.26 0.97 -28.04
N ALA A 103 -6.28 0.21 -28.53
CA ALA A 103 -4.87 0.62 -28.55
C ALA A 103 -4.29 0.49 -29.97
N PRO A 104 -4.71 1.35 -30.93
CA PRO A 104 -4.46 1.12 -32.36
C PRO A 104 -2.97 1.08 -32.72
N VAL A 105 -2.14 1.88 -32.04
CA VAL A 105 -0.69 1.91 -32.27
C VAL A 105 -0.04 0.58 -31.84
N ARG A 106 -0.49 0.02 -30.71
CA ARG A 106 -0.02 -1.28 -30.20
C ARG A 106 -0.53 -2.44 -31.07
N GLU A 107 -1.79 -2.38 -31.47
CA GLU A 107 -2.43 -3.41 -32.30
C GLU A 107 -1.88 -3.48 -33.72
N ALA A 108 -1.53 -2.32 -34.31
CA ALA A 108 -1.09 -2.24 -35.70
C ALA A 108 0.41 -2.49 -35.91
N ALA A 109 1.23 -2.38 -34.86
CA ALA A 109 2.68 -2.60 -34.87
C ALA A 109 3.43 -1.88 -36.02
N HIS A 110 2.97 -0.69 -36.42
CA HIS A 110 3.56 0.04 -37.53
C HIS A 110 4.87 0.72 -37.13
N SER A 111 5.87 0.69 -38.01
CA SER A 111 7.05 1.54 -37.87
C SER A 111 6.70 3.00 -38.12
N ARG A 112 7.54 3.93 -37.64
CA ARG A 112 7.38 5.36 -37.92
C ARG A 112 7.34 5.66 -39.42
N ASP A 113 8.14 4.96 -40.22
CA ASP A 113 8.15 5.11 -41.68
C ASP A 113 6.81 4.69 -42.30
N GLU A 114 6.21 3.61 -41.79
CA GLU A 114 4.87 3.19 -42.22
C GLU A 114 3.82 4.23 -41.82
N ALA A 115 3.89 4.77 -40.60
CA ALA A 115 2.99 5.84 -40.17
C ALA A 115 3.12 7.08 -41.07
N LEU A 116 4.34 7.49 -41.47
CA LEU A 116 4.56 8.58 -42.42
C LEU A 116 3.96 8.30 -43.80
N ARG A 117 4.13 7.07 -44.32
CA ARG A 117 3.50 6.65 -45.59
C ARG A 117 1.98 6.72 -45.51
N ARG A 118 1.39 6.22 -44.42
CA ARG A 118 -0.06 6.26 -44.20
C ARG A 118 -0.57 7.69 -44.04
N ALA A 119 0.13 8.54 -43.29
CA ALA A 119 -0.21 9.95 -43.16
C ALA A 119 -0.23 10.67 -44.52
N ALA A 120 0.77 10.41 -45.37
CA ALA A 120 0.82 10.95 -46.74
C ALA A 120 -0.34 10.42 -47.61
N ALA A 121 -0.63 9.11 -47.54
CA ALA A 121 -1.76 8.51 -48.25
C ALA A 121 -3.11 9.07 -47.80
N PHE A 122 -3.23 9.42 -46.53
CA PHE A 122 -4.43 10.03 -45.94
C PHE A 122 -4.52 11.54 -46.13
N GLY A 123 -3.49 12.19 -46.68
CA GLY A 123 -3.43 13.64 -46.85
C GLY A 123 -3.32 14.41 -45.51
N ILE A 124 -2.76 13.80 -44.47
CA ILE A 124 -2.57 14.43 -43.16
C ILE A 124 -1.29 15.28 -43.20
N PRO A 125 -1.35 16.59 -42.91
CA PRO A 125 -0.18 17.47 -42.96
C PRO A 125 0.76 17.22 -41.76
N ILE A 126 1.75 16.36 -41.96
CA ILE A 126 2.85 16.10 -41.01
C ILE A 126 4.17 16.48 -41.68
N ALA A 127 5.00 17.26 -40.97
CA ALA A 127 6.36 17.56 -41.43
C ALA A 127 7.20 16.28 -41.53
N ALA A 128 7.93 16.11 -42.63
CA ALA A 128 8.75 14.93 -42.90
C ALA A 128 10.07 14.91 -42.11
N GLU A 129 10.33 15.90 -41.26
CA GLU A 129 11.58 15.99 -40.50
C GLU A 129 11.67 14.84 -39.48
N ALA A 130 12.80 14.14 -39.52
CA ALA A 130 13.12 13.10 -38.56
C ALA A 130 13.38 13.75 -37.19
N ARG A 131 12.43 13.62 -36.27
CA ARG A 131 12.68 13.94 -34.86
C ARG A 131 13.72 12.93 -34.34
N VAL A 132 14.86 13.45 -33.89
CA VAL A 132 15.95 12.66 -33.30
C VAL A 132 15.52 12.05 -31.96
N TYR A 133 14.70 12.78 -31.20
CA TYR A 133 14.23 12.41 -29.87
C TYR A 133 12.71 12.23 -29.84
N SER A 134 12.24 11.32 -28.99
CA SER A 134 10.86 11.27 -28.52
C SER A 134 10.74 12.23 -27.34
N ILE A 135 9.88 13.23 -27.46
CA ILE A 135 9.71 14.32 -26.48
C ILE A 135 8.31 14.28 -25.90
N ASP A 136 8.23 14.40 -24.58
CA ASP A 136 7.00 14.72 -23.86
C ASP A 136 7.23 15.97 -23.02
N GLU A 137 6.30 16.92 -23.04
CA GLU A 137 6.45 18.18 -22.34
C GLU A 137 5.09 18.59 -21.79
N ASN A 138 5.07 19.20 -20.61
CA ASN A 138 3.90 19.82 -20.00
C ASN A 138 4.36 20.88 -18.98
N LEU A 139 3.43 21.47 -18.22
CA LEU A 139 3.73 22.47 -17.19
C LEU A 139 4.78 22.01 -16.14
N TRP A 140 4.82 20.71 -15.83
CA TRP A 140 5.67 20.14 -14.78
C TRP A 140 7.12 19.93 -15.23
N GLY A 141 7.33 19.68 -16.52
CA GLY A 141 8.65 19.50 -17.10
C GLY A 141 8.61 18.86 -18.48
N ARG A 142 9.79 18.48 -18.94
CA ARG A 142 10.04 17.92 -20.26
C ARG A 142 10.88 16.65 -20.16
N THR A 143 10.61 15.67 -21.01
CA THR A 143 11.39 14.44 -21.14
C THR A 143 11.91 14.31 -22.57
N ALA A 144 13.08 13.71 -22.72
CA ALA A 144 13.63 13.30 -24.00
C ALA A 144 14.21 11.88 -23.91
N GLU A 145 13.89 11.05 -24.89
CA GLU A 145 14.36 9.67 -25.02
C GLU A 145 14.68 9.35 -26.50
N CYS A 146 15.22 8.15 -26.74
CA CYS A 146 15.65 7.64 -28.05
C CYS A 146 16.91 8.32 -28.62
N GLY A 147 17.40 7.75 -29.72
CA GLY A 147 18.54 8.30 -30.46
C GLY A 147 19.84 8.20 -29.67
N PRO A 148 20.73 9.21 -29.74
CA PRO A 148 22.01 9.18 -29.03
C PRO A 148 21.92 9.00 -27.51
N ILE A 149 20.77 9.29 -26.88
CA ILE A 149 20.56 9.16 -25.43
C ILE A 149 20.58 7.69 -24.99
N GLU A 150 20.23 6.75 -25.88
CA GLU A 150 20.10 5.32 -25.56
C GLU A 150 21.42 4.66 -25.15
N ASP A 151 22.57 5.19 -25.60
CA ASP A 151 23.88 4.71 -25.17
C ASP A 151 24.22 5.29 -23.78
N PRO A 152 24.19 4.49 -22.69
CA PRO A 152 24.43 4.99 -21.33
C PRO A 152 25.83 5.53 -21.09
N TRP A 153 26.78 5.30 -22.01
CA TRP A 153 28.12 5.88 -21.95
C TRP A 153 28.20 7.26 -22.62
N ALA A 154 27.32 7.54 -23.58
CA ALA A 154 27.29 8.82 -24.27
C ALA A 154 26.69 9.90 -23.38
N GLU A 155 27.33 11.06 -23.33
CA GLU A 155 26.74 12.26 -22.74
C GLU A 155 25.52 12.68 -23.58
N PRO A 156 24.38 13.05 -22.95
CA PRO A 156 23.23 13.52 -23.69
C PRO A 156 23.58 14.77 -24.50
N PRO A 157 23.34 14.79 -25.83
CA PRO A 157 23.66 15.95 -26.65
C PRO A 157 22.90 17.20 -26.21
N GLU A 158 23.48 18.39 -26.42
CA GLU A 158 22.85 19.65 -25.96
C GLU A 158 21.50 19.94 -26.63
N ASP A 159 21.29 19.45 -27.86
CA ASP A 159 20.01 19.58 -28.58
C ASP A 159 18.90 18.65 -28.03
N ALA A 160 19.21 17.79 -27.06
CA ALA A 160 18.22 17.06 -26.28
C ALA A 160 17.51 17.97 -25.26
N TYR A 161 18.10 19.12 -24.90
CA TYR A 161 17.57 20.07 -23.92
C TYR A 161 16.93 21.29 -24.61
N ALA A 162 15.82 21.79 -24.07
CA ALA A 162 15.09 22.93 -24.62
C ALA A 162 14.60 23.93 -23.56
N VAL A 163 14.46 23.49 -22.31
CA VAL A 163 13.93 24.31 -21.20
C VAL A 163 15.06 24.95 -20.39
N THR A 164 16.21 24.30 -20.33
CA THR A 164 17.35 24.67 -19.49
C THR A 164 18.56 25.03 -20.34
N VAL A 165 19.28 26.10 -19.97
CA VAL A 165 20.58 26.41 -20.59
C VAL A 165 21.65 25.46 -20.08
N HIS A 166 22.69 25.21 -20.87
CA HIS A 166 23.84 24.46 -20.39
C HIS A 166 24.44 25.15 -19.14
N PRO A 167 24.74 24.43 -18.04
CA PRO A 167 25.25 25.04 -16.80
C PRO A 167 26.50 25.91 -16.98
N ALA A 168 27.39 25.56 -17.90
CA ALA A 168 28.56 26.37 -18.22
C ALA A 168 28.23 27.69 -18.93
N SER A 169 27.06 27.78 -19.59
CA SER A 169 26.56 28.97 -20.28
C SER A 169 25.57 29.79 -19.43
N ALA A 170 25.23 29.31 -18.23
CA ALA A 170 24.39 30.03 -17.29
C ALA A 170 25.07 31.30 -16.76
N PRO A 171 24.30 32.33 -16.33
CA PRO A 171 24.83 33.58 -15.80
C PRO A 171 25.87 33.41 -14.69
N GLU A 172 26.78 34.38 -14.57
CA GLU A 172 27.75 34.46 -13.46
C GLU A 172 27.12 35.00 -12.16
N GLU A 173 25.97 35.66 -12.25
CA GLU A 173 25.18 36.10 -11.09
C GLU A 173 24.20 34.99 -10.68
N SER A 174 24.02 34.79 -9.38
CA SER A 174 23.04 33.84 -8.85
C SER A 174 21.63 34.43 -8.89
N GLY A 175 20.65 33.65 -9.33
CA GLY A 175 19.23 33.94 -9.16
C GLY A 175 18.75 33.56 -7.77
N GLN A 176 17.79 34.28 -7.20
CA GLN A 176 17.15 33.92 -5.93
C GLN A 176 15.64 34.05 -6.03
N ALA A 177 14.92 33.26 -5.23
CA ALA A 177 13.48 33.36 -5.08
C ALA A 177 13.07 32.97 -3.66
N VAL A 178 12.11 33.69 -3.08
CA VAL A 178 11.46 33.35 -1.80
C VAL A 178 10.09 32.75 -2.07
N LEU A 179 9.92 31.47 -1.78
CA LEU A 179 8.66 30.74 -1.96
C LEU A 179 7.86 30.75 -0.67
N GLY A 180 6.61 31.22 -0.74
CA GLY A 180 5.66 31.16 0.37
C GLY A 180 4.73 29.97 0.23
N PHE A 181 4.49 29.28 1.34
CA PHE A 181 3.63 28.11 1.44
C PHE A 181 2.53 28.31 2.48
N ARG A 182 1.35 27.73 2.20
CA ARG A 182 0.24 27.60 3.15
C ARG A 182 -0.31 26.19 3.11
N SER A 183 -0.24 25.50 4.24
CA SER A 183 -0.64 24.10 4.40
C SER A 183 -0.13 23.20 3.27
N GLY A 184 1.17 23.25 3.03
CA GLY A 184 1.87 22.51 1.97
C GLY A 184 1.77 23.10 0.57
N ARG A 185 0.90 24.08 0.34
CA ARG A 185 0.63 24.64 -0.99
C ARG A 185 1.49 25.86 -1.27
N PRO A 186 2.22 25.93 -2.41
CA PRO A 186 2.86 27.17 -2.85
C PRO A 186 1.80 28.24 -3.14
N VAL A 187 1.98 29.44 -2.60
CA VAL A 187 1.01 30.56 -2.72
C VAL A 187 1.64 31.89 -3.15
N SER A 188 2.96 32.01 -3.14
CA SER A 188 3.65 33.25 -3.52
C SER A 188 5.11 33.04 -3.91
N VAL A 189 5.64 33.96 -4.73
CA VAL A 189 7.07 34.13 -5.01
C VAL A 189 7.47 35.57 -4.68
N ASP A 190 8.55 35.76 -3.93
CA ASP A 190 9.07 37.07 -3.50
C ASP A 190 8.00 37.98 -2.87
N GLY A 191 7.13 37.37 -2.05
CA GLY A 191 6.01 38.05 -1.39
C GLY A 191 4.83 38.40 -2.31
N THR A 192 4.92 38.13 -3.61
CA THR A 192 3.83 38.35 -4.57
C THR A 192 2.95 37.09 -4.63
N PRO A 193 1.64 37.19 -4.31
CA PRO A 193 0.72 36.06 -4.44
C PRO A 193 0.62 35.59 -5.90
N MET A 194 0.66 34.28 -6.11
CA MET A 194 0.63 33.66 -7.44
C MET A 194 -0.17 32.36 -7.39
N GLU A 195 -0.89 32.06 -8.47
CA GLU A 195 -1.50 30.75 -8.66
C GLU A 195 -0.41 29.69 -8.86
N LEU A 196 -0.72 28.44 -8.52
CA LEU A 196 0.28 27.36 -8.52
C LEU A 196 0.96 27.18 -9.89
N ARG A 197 0.20 27.25 -11.00
CA ARG A 197 0.79 27.18 -12.34
C ARG A 197 1.82 28.28 -12.61
N ASP A 198 1.59 29.47 -12.04
CA ASP A 198 2.41 30.65 -12.28
C ASP A 198 3.67 30.58 -11.40
N VAL A 199 3.56 30.00 -10.21
CA VAL A 199 4.72 29.62 -9.36
C VAL A 199 5.60 28.60 -10.09
N ILE A 200 5.02 27.50 -10.60
CA ILE A 200 5.76 26.47 -11.35
C ILE A 200 6.46 27.11 -12.55
N GLY A 201 5.73 27.90 -13.36
CA GLY A 201 6.28 28.56 -14.54
C GLY A 201 7.38 29.58 -14.20
N HIS A 202 7.24 30.32 -13.09
CA HIS A 202 8.28 31.23 -12.61
C HIS A 202 9.56 30.48 -12.25
N LEU A 203 9.46 29.43 -11.44
CA LEU A 203 10.60 28.62 -11.02
C LEU A 203 11.24 27.87 -12.19
N SER A 204 10.43 27.38 -13.14
CA SER A 204 10.95 26.74 -14.34
C SER A 204 11.79 27.70 -15.18
N ARG A 205 11.34 28.95 -15.36
CA ARG A 205 12.14 29.99 -16.05
C ARG A 205 13.40 30.35 -15.30
N LEU A 206 13.30 30.57 -13.98
CA LEU A 206 14.44 30.97 -13.16
C LEU A 206 15.50 29.86 -13.09
N GLY A 207 15.08 28.63 -12.79
CA GLY A 207 15.96 27.46 -12.75
C GLY A 207 16.54 27.14 -14.12
N GLY A 208 15.72 27.17 -15.17
CA GLY A 208 16.14 26.93 -16.55
C GLY A 208 17.17 27.93 -17.05
N ALA A 209 17.01 29.22 -16.74
CA ALA A 209 17.99 30.25 -17.07
C ALA A 209 19.34 30.07 -16.34
N HIS A 210 19.35 29.36 -15.21
CA HIS A 210 20.58 29.02 -14.47
C HIS A 210 21.04 27.57 -14.73
N GLY A 211 20.43 26.86 -15.67
CA GLY A 211 20.77 25.48 -16.04
C GLY A 211 20.41 24.43 -14.99
N PHE A 212 19.65 24.78 -13.95
CA PHE A 212 19.17 23.84 -12.95
C PHE A 212 18.02 22.99 -13.50
N GLY A 213 17.89 21.75 -13.02
CA GLY A 213 16.74 20.90 -13.33
C GLY A 213 16.96 19.84 -14.40
N ARG A 214 18.19 19.68 -14.91
CA ARG A 214 18.55 18.54 -15.78
C ARG A 214 18.72 17.27 -14.95
N VAL A 215 18.03 16.19 -15.34
CA VAL A 215 18.18 14.87 -14.71
C VAL A 215 18.42 13.84 -15.80
N ASP A 216 19.52 13.10 -15.70
CA ASP A 216 19.85 11.96 -16.56
C ASP A 216 19.76 10.69 -15.70
N MET A 217 18.87 9.78 -16.05
CA MET A 217 18.63 8.58 -15.25
C MET A 217 18.42 7.33 -16.09
N ILE A 218 18.87 6.21 -15.53
CA ILE A 218 18.42 4.88 -15.94
C ILE A 218 17.35 4.43 -14.94
N GLU A 219 16.13 4.24 -15.43
CA GLU A 219 14.98 3.86 -14.62
C GLU A 219 14.54 2.42 -14.85
N ASN A 220 13.75 1.88 -13.92
CA ASN A 220 13.19 0.54 -14.02
C ASN A 220 11.73 0.65 -14.42
N ARG A 221 11.41 0.41 -15.70
CA ARG A 221 10.02 0.41 -16.16
C ARG A 221 9.25 -0.73 -15.53
N LEU A 222 7.95 -0.52 -15.28
CA LEU A 222 7.08 -1.53 -14.69
C LEU A 222 7.02 -2.81 -15.53
N VAL A 223 7.15 -2.67 -16.85
CA VAL A 223 7.17 -3.76 -17.83
C VAL A 223 8.46 -4.60 -17.82
N GLY A 224 9.35 -4.39 -16.84
CA GLY A 224 10.49 -5.28 -16.56
C GLY A 224 11.81 -4.92 -17.26
N ILE A 225 11.88 -3.79 -17.96
CA ILE A 225 13.10 -3.32 -18.65
C ILE A 225 13.68 -2.08 -17.99
N LYS A 226 14.96 -1.83 -18.24
CA LYS A 226 15.60 -0.55 -17.96
C LYS A 226 15.53 0.36 -19.18
N SER A 227 15.31 1.64 -18.97
CA SER A 227 15.42 2.69 -20.00
C SER A 227 16.26 3.84 -19.48
N ARG A 228 16.97 4.53 -20.38
CA ARG A 228 17.64 5.79 -20.07
C ARG A 228 16.83 6.93 -20.66
N GLU A 229 16.56 7.93 -19.84
CA GLU A 229 15.81 9.12 -20.22
C GLU A 229 16.46 10.36 -19.60
N VAL A 230 16.36 11.49 -20.29
CA VAL A 230 16.74 12.79 -19.74
C VAL A 230 15.51 13.65 -19.51
N TYR A 231 15.53 14.40 -18.42
CA TYR A 231 14.44 15.23 -17.95
C TYR A 231 14.90 16.67 -17.74
N GLU A 232 14.02 17.61 -18.01
CA GLU A 232 14.16 19.03 -17.64
C GLU A 232 12.98 19.41 -16.75
N VAL A 233 13.24 19.46 -15.44
CA VAL A 233 12.24 19.66 -14.38
C VAL A 233 12.65 20.77 -13.39
N PRO A 234 13.10 21.97 -13.85
CA PRO A 234 13.59 23.04 -12.97
C PRO A 234 12.59 23.47 -11.90
N GLY A 235 11.34 23.75 -12.30
CA GLY A 235 10.31 24.22 -11.38
C GLY A 235 9.90 23.16 -10.36
N ALA A 236 9.71 21.93 -10.81
CA ALA A 236 9.36 20.80 -9.94
C ALA A 236 10.43 20.55 -8.87
N LEU A 237 11.70 20.38 -9.26
CA LEU A 237 12.77 20.11 -8.31
C LEU A 237 12.99 21.26 -7.32
N ALA A 238 12.83 22.51 -7.77
CA ALA A 238 12.90 23.66 -6.87
C ALA A 238 11.77 23.68 -5.84
N LEU A 239 10.53 23.38 -6.28
CA LEU A 239 9.38 23.29 -5.37
C LEU A 239 9.54 22.17 -4.35
N ILE A 240 9.96 20.99 -4.78
CA ILE A 240 10.19 19.83 -3.91
C ILE A 240 11.29 20.13 -2.89
N LEU A 241 12.39 20.77 -3.32
CA LEU A 241 13.46 21.19 -2.42
C LEU A 241 12.95 22.17 -1.35
N ALA A 242 12.22 23.21 -1.76
CA ALA A 242 11.69 24.21 -0.83
C ALA A 242 10.63 23.63 0.10
N HIS A 243 9.74 22.80 -0.42
CA HIS A 243 8.68 22.15 0.34
C HIS A 243 9.27 21.25 1.44
N ARG A 244 10.22 20.37 1.08
CA ARG A 244 10.91 19.50 2.03
C ARG A 244 11.68 20.27 3.10
N ASP A 245 12.39 21.34 2.74
CA ASP A 245 13.11 22.17 3.72
C ASP A 245 12.14 22.87 4.71
N LEU A 246 10.94 23.24 4.26
CA LEU A 246 9.91 23.76 5.14
C LEU A 246 9.33 22.68 6.06
N GLU A 247 9.21 21.44 5.58
CA GLU A 247 8.79 20.31 6.41
C GLU A 247 9.78 20.01 7.53
N ASP A 248 11.08 20.04 7.25
CA ASP A 248 12.13 19.88 8.28
C ASP A 248 12.00 20.93 9.41
N LEU A 249 11.42 22.10 9.11
CA LEU A 249 11.15 23.15 10.10
C LEU A 249 9.82 22.97 10.85
N THR A 250 8.83 22.31 10.26
CA THR A 250 7.41 22.37 10.69
C THR A 250 6.78 21.03 11.08
N LEU A 251 7.38 19.90 10.67
CA LEU A 251 6.93 18.56 11.05
C LEU A 251 7.68 18.04 12.28
N GLU A 252 6.95 17.32 13.13
CA GLU A 252 7.55 16.58 14.24
C GLU A 252 8.41 15.44 13.68
N ARG A 253 9.49 15.08 14.39
CA ARG A 253 10.53 14.15 13.93
C ARG A 253 9.97 12.83 13.41
N ASP A 254 9.12 12.15 14.18
CA ASP A 254 8.64 10.81 13.83
C ASP A 254 7.61 10.89 12.70
N LEU A 255 6.78 11.94 12.65
CA LEU A 255 5.92 12.22 11.49
C LEU A 255 6.75 12.45 10.21
N GLY A 256 7.81 13.25 10.29
CA GLY A 256 8.71 13.52 9.15
C GLY A 256 9.41 12.25 8.66
N HIS A 257 9.91 11.41 9.57
CA HIS A 257 10.53 10.13 9.23
C HIS A 257 9.55 9.16 8.56
N GLU A 258 8.35 8.99 9.12
CA GLU A 258 7.34 8.08 8.57
C GLU A 258 6.84 8.58 7.21
N LYS A 259 6.60 9.88 7.10
CA LYS A 259 6.21 10.51 5.84
C LYS A 259 7.22 10.23 4.74
N ALA A 260 8.52 10.46 4.99
CA ALA A 260 9.57 10.21 4.00
C ALA A 260 9.60 8.75 3.49
N ALA A 261 9.29 7.77 4.36
CA ALA A 261 9.19 6.38 3.95
C ALA A 261 7.96 6.12 3.06
N LEU A 262 6.82 6.73 3.39
CA LEU A 262 5.55 6.62 2.65
C LEU A 262 5.58 7.36 1.31
N GLU A 263 6.29 8.48 1.20
CA GLU A 263 6.47 9.24 -0.03
C GLU A 263 7.06 8.40 -1.16
N ARG A 264 8.07 7.58 -0.87
CA ARG A 264 8.63 6.66 -1.87
C ARG A 264 7.55 5.72 -2.40
N ARG A 265 6.74 5.14 -1.50
CA ARG A 265 5.66 4.23 -1.91
C ARG A 265 4.58 4.96 -2.69
N TRP A 266 4.27 6.20 -2.33
CA TRP A 266 3.36 7.07 -3.07
C TRP A 266 3.87 7.30 -4.50
N ALA A 267 5.16 7.62 -4.66
CA ALA A 267 5.82 7.77 -5.97
C ALA A 267 5.66 6.51 -6.82
N GLU A 268 6.04 5.35 -6.28
CA GLU A 268 5.95 4.06 -6.98
C GLU A 268 4.54 3.82 -7.53
N LEU A 269 3.49 4.06 -6.73
CA LEU A 269 2.11 3.88 -7.15
C LEU A 269 1.73 4.83 -8.29
N CYS A 270 2.19 6.08 -8.27
CA CYS A 270 2.06 7.01 -9.40
C CYS A 270 2.76 6.46 -10.65
N TYR A 271 4.02 6.03 -10.51
CA TYR A 271 4.80 5.48 -11.62
C TYR A 271 4.15 4.27 -12.27
N TYR A 272 3.58 3.38 -11.45
CA TYR A 272 2.91 2.15 -11.86
C TYR A 272 1.50 2.37 -12.43
N GLY A 273 1.00 3.61 -12.47
CA GLY A 273 -0.34 3.89 -12.98
C GLY A 273 -1.48 3.59 -12.01
N LEU A 274 -1.18 3.47 -10.71
CA LEU A 274 -2.14 3.14 -9.66
C LEU A 274 -2.65 4.39 -8.91
N TRP A 275 -2.69 5.54 -9.58
CA TRP A 275 -3.16 6.81 -9.00
C TRP A 275 -4.56 6.72 -8.40
N PHE A 276 -5.48 6.03 -9.08
CA PHE A 276 -6.87 5.82 -8.61
C PHE A 276 -7.04 4.57 -7.73
N GLY A 277 -5.93 3.92 -7.34
CA GLY A 277 -5.95 2.77 -6.45
C GLY A 277 -6.26 3.15 -4.99
N PRO A 278 -6.88 2.25 -4.20
CA PRO A 278 -7.29 2.55 -2.82
C PRO A 278 -6.10 2.82 -1.87
N LEU A 279 -4.96 2.15 -2.09
CA LEU A 279 -3.74 2.42 -1.32
C LEU A 279 -3.23 3.85 -1.60
N HIS A 280 -3.16 4.25 -2.86
CA HIS A 280 -2.73 5.60 -3.22
C HIS A 280 -3.68 6.67 -2.66
N ALA A 281 -5.00 6.44 -2.70
CA ALA A 281 -5.98 7.32 -2.08
C ALA A 281 -5.77 7.47 -0.56
N SER A 282 -5.47 6.37 0.14
CA SER A 282 -5.21 6.38 1.58
C SER A 282 -3.91 7.14 1.92
N LEU A 283 -2.84 6.90 1.16
CA LEU A 283 -1.59 7.64 1.31
C LEU A 283 -1.77 9.13 1.03
N ARG A 284 -2.59 9.51 0.04
CA ARG A 284 -2.92 10.93 -0.21
C ARG A 284 -3.63 11.57 0.98
N SER A 285 -4.51 10.86 1.68
CA SER A 285 -5.15 11.37 2.91
C SER A 285 -4.12 11.61 4.01
N PHE A 286 -3.20 10.66 4.23
CA PHE A 286 -2.08 10.83 5.16
C PHE A 286 -1.21 12.05 4.78
N MET A 287 -0.85 12.19 3.49
CA MET A 287 -0.07 13.34 3.03
C MET A 287 -0.82 14.64 3.30
N ALA A 288 -2.11 14.73 2.94
CA ALA A 288 -2.90 15.94 3.15
C ALA A 288 -2.96 16.36 4.63
N GLU A 289 -3.08 15.41 5.56
CA GLU A 289 -3.07 15.69 7.01
C GLU A 289 -1.70 16.17 7.48
N SER A 290 -0.61 15.55 7.01
CA SER A 290 0.75 16.00 7.34
C SER A 290 1.02 17.46 6.93
N GLN A 291 0.32 17.96 5.91
CA GLN A 291 0.54 19.30 5.37
C GLN A 291 -0.10 20.42 6.18
N GLU A 292 -0.99 20.15 7.14
CA GLU A 292 -1.76 21.20 7.83
C GLU A 292 -0.89 22.32 8.42
N ARG A 293 0.29 21.97 8.95
CA ARG A 293 1.23 22.90 9.60
C ARG A 293 2.39 23.37 8.71
N VAL A 294 2.48 22.88 7.47
CA VAL A 294 3.57 23.22 6.54
C VAL A 294 3.27 24.57 5.90
N SER A 295 3.45 25.65 6.67
CA SER A 295 3.23 27.03 6.23
C SER A 295 4.42 27.90 6.60
N GLY A 296 4.89 28.74 5.70
CA GLY A 296 6.09 29.55 5.91
C GLY A 296 6.73 29.95 4.60
N GLU A 297 7.98 30.39 4.66
CA GLU A 297 8.73 30.83 3.49
C GLU A 297 10.10 30.17 3.43
N VAL A 298 10.52 29.79 2.23
CA VAL A 298 11.85 29.24 1.94
C VAL A 298 12.52 30.05 0.85
N ARG A 299 13.75 30.48 1.09
CA ARG A 299 14.57 31.23 0.13
C ARG A 299 15.53 30.29 -0.57
N LEU A 300 15.42 30.22 -1.88
CA LEU A 300 16.27 29.45 -2.78
C LEU A 300 17.27 30.33 -3.51
N GLU A 301 18.41 29.75 -3.88
CA GLU A 301 19.39 30.31 -4.79
C GLU A 301 19.66 29.33 -5.94
N PHE A 302 19.74 29.86 -7.15
CA PHE A 302 20.02 29.15 -8.39
C PHE A 302 21.35 29.63 -8.97
N TYR A 303 22.26 28.70 -9.23
CA TYR A 303 23.58 29.05 -9.76
C TYR A 303 24.18 27.89 -10.55
N LYS A 304 24.46 28.13 -11.84
CA LYS A 304 25.20 27.21 -12.76
C LYS A 304 24.88 25.72 -12.55
N GLY A 305 23.63 25.34 -12.77
CA GLY A 305 23.16 23.96 -12.68
C GLY A 305 22.67 23.53 -11.30
N SER A 306 22.84 24.36 -10.27
CA SER A 306 22.47 24.04 -8.89
C SER A 306 21.32 24.89 -8.36
N CYS A 307 20.59 24.33 -7.40
CA CYS A 307 19.64 25.05 -6.54
C CYS A 307 19.93 24.68 -5.08
N ARG A 308 20.00 25.66 -4.19
CA ARG A 308 20.21 25.43 -2.75
C ARG A 308 19.32 26.33 -1.90
N VAL A 309 19.01 25.86 -0.70
CA VAL A 309 18.28 26.66 0.30
C VAL A 309 19.25 27.63 0.99
N LEU A 310 18.88 28.91 1.05
CA LEU A 310 19.60 29.94 1.80
C LEU A 310 18.96 30.27 3.15
N GLY A 311 17.67 29.97 3.33
CA GLY A 311 16.92 30.41 4.49
C GLY A 311 15.52 29.84 4.52
N ARG A 312 14.97 29.67 5.73
CA ARG A 312 13.57 29.31 5.98
C ARG A 312 13.04 30.02 7.20
N ARG A 313 11.74 30.31 7.22
CA ARG A 313 11.03 30.89 8.36
C ARG A 313 9.57 30.45 8.37
N SER A 314 9.02 30.28 9.57
CA SER A 314 7.62 29.92 9.78
C SER A 314 7.18 30.35 11.17
N ASP A 315 5.96 30.87 11.28
CA ASP A 315 5.30 31.11 12.58
C ASP A 315 4.85 29.80 13.25
N LEU A 316 4.87 28.69 12.51
CA LEU A 316 4.55 27.34 12.96
C LEU A 316 5.80 26.46 13.14
N ALA A 317 7.00 27.06 13.09
CA ALA A 317 8.25 26.34 13.25
C ALA A 317 8.32 25.58 14.58
N LEU A 318 8.82 24.35 14.54
CA LEU A 318 9.15 23.56 15.72
C LEU A 318 10.58 23.80 16.20
N TYR A 319 11.41 24.45 15.37
CA TYR A 319 12.72 24.91 15.79
C TYR A 319 12.60 25.97 16.88
N ASP A 320 13.09 25.63 18.08
CA ASP A 320 13.15 26.53 19.22
C ASP A 320 14.63 26.88 19.50
N HIS A 321 15.01 28.13 19.21
CA HIS A 321 16.38 28.59 19.44
C HIS A 321 16.84 28.41 20.89
N GLY A 322 15.94 28.59 21.86
CA GLY A 322 16.28 28.44 23.28
C GLY A 322 16.52 26.99 23.68
N LEU A 323 15.98 26.00 22.97
CA LEU A 323 16.29 24.59 23.21
C LEU A 323 17.53 24.09 22.46
N ALA A 324 17.98 24.83 21.44
CA ALA A 324 19.09 24.42 20.57
C ALA A 324 20.41 25.16 20.85
N THR A 325 20.35 26.37 21.40
CA THR A 325 21.52 27.22 21.62
C THR A 325 22.38 26.75 22.79
N TYR A 326 23.68 27.07 22.73
CA TYR A 326 24.63 26.92 23.84
C TYR A 326 24.90 28.24 24.57
N ASP A 327 24.19 29.32 24.23
CA ASP A 327 24.26 30.57 24.97
C ASP A 327 23.65 30.38 26.35
N GLU A 328 24.48 30.46 27.39
CA GLU A 328 24.13 30.24 28.79
C GLU A 328 22.95 31.09 29.29
N ARG A 329 22.69 32.25 28.67
CA ARG A 329 21.58 33.13 29.05
C ARG A 329 20.26 32.79 28.36
N ALA A 330 20.32 32.02 27.29
CA ALA A 330 19.18 31.70 26.43
C ALA A 330 18.85 30.19 26.36
N ASP A 331 19.76 29.32 26.80
CA ASP A 331 19.57 27.87 26.83
C ASP A 331 18.48 27.47 27.84
N ARG A 332 17.51 26.68 27.37
CA ARG A 332 16.37 26.14 28.11
C ARG A 332 16.37 24.61 28.14
N PHE A 333 17.34 23.94 27.53
CA PHE A 333 17.40 22.49 27.46
C PHE A 333 17.95 21.90 28.77
N ASP A 334 17.17 21.04 29.45
CA ASP A 334 17.64 20.37 30.68
C ASP A 334 18.53 19.17 30.36
N GLN A 335 19.84 19.43 30.26
CA GLN A 335 20.86 18.43 29.96
C GLN A 335 20.90 17.25 30.96
N ARG A 336 20.37 17.42 32.18
CA ARG A 336 20.35 16.35 33.20
C ARG A 336 19.46 15.18 32.79
N LEU A 337 18.43 15.43 31.99
CA LEU A 337 17.50 14.40 31.53
C LEU A 337 18.13 13.46 30.50
N ALA A 338 19.19 13.90 29.80
CA ALA A 338 19.84 13.12 28.75
C ALA A 338 20.42 11.79 29.25
N ALA A 339 21.00 11.77 30.46
CA ALA A 339 21.60 10.56 31.02
C ALA A 339 20.58 9.43 31.22
N GLY A 340 19.40 9.76 31.75
CA GLY A 340 18.30 8.81 31.94
C GLY A 340 17.72 8.34 30.60
N PHE A 341 17.51 9.28 29.68
CA PHE A 341 17.04 8.97 28.32
C PHE A 341 17.98 8.00 27.60
N VAL A 342 19.28 8.29 27.55
CA VAL A 342 20.28 7.44 26.89
C VAL A 342 20.32 6.05 27.51
N SER A 343 20.26 5.96 28.85
CA SER A 343 20.26 4.68 29.57
C SER A 343 19.05 3.81 29.21
N LEU A 344 17.85 4.39 29.13
CA LEU A 344 16.64 3.65 28.76
C LEU A 344 16.58 3.34 27.26
N TRP A 345 16.92 4.30 26.40
CA TRP A 345 16.89 4.14 24.94
C TRP A 345 17.85 3.05 24.45
N SER A 346 19.04 2.97 25.06
CA SER A 346 20.05 1.97 24.71
C SER A 346 19.86 0.60 25.37
N LEU A 347 18.90 0.45 26.29
CA LEU A 347 18.71 -0.78 27.06
C LEU A 347 18.47 -2.03 26.17
N PRO A 348 17.63 -1.99 25.12
CA PRO A 348 17.46 -3.17 24.25
C PRO A 348 18.75 -3.56 23.52
N LEU A 349 19.56 -2.58 23.10
CA LEU A 349 20.86 -2.84 22.45
C LEU A 349 21.84 -3.48 23.43
N LYS A 350 21.84 -3.02 24.69
CA LYS A 350 22.63 -3.62 25.76
C LYS A 350 22.22 -5.09 25.99
N VAL A 351 20.92 -5.36 26.11
CA VAL A 351 20.39 -6.73 26.27
C VAL A 351 20.73 -7.61 25.06
N TRP A 352 20.60 -7.08 23.84
CA TRP A 352 20.97 -7.79 22.62
C TRP A 352 22.46 -8.14 22.61
N ALA A 353 23.34 -7.19 22.95
CA ALA A 353 24.78 -7.44 23.03
C ALA A 353 25.13 -8.48 24.11
N GLU A 354 24.44 -8.46 25.25
CA GLU A 354 24.61 -9.43 26.35
C GLU A 354 24.10 -10.84 25.98
N ARG A 355 23.10 -10.97 25.11
CA ARG A 355 22.51 -12.25 24.67
C ARG A 355 23.06 -12.78 23.35
N GLY A 356 23.65 -11.93 22.53
CA GLY A 356 23.91 -12.15 21.10
C GLY A 356 25.39 -12.24 20.71
N ALA A 357 26.31 -12.46 21.65
CA ALA A 357 27.71 -12.73 21.31
C ALA A 357 27.95 -14.24 21.16
N PRO A 358 27.91 -14.83 19.94
CA PRO A 358 28.68 -16.04 19.68
C PRO A 358 30.16 -15.68 19.85
N ASP A 359 30.86 -16.54 20.58
CA ASP A 359 32.28 -16.43 20.91
C ASP A 359 33.10 -16.14 19.63
N ARG A 360 33.41 -14.87 19.37
CA ARG A 360 34.42 -14.50 18.38
C ARG A 360 35.75 -14.83 19.04
N GLY A 361 36.24 -16.02 18.71
CA GLY A 361 37.45 -16.62 19.26
C GLY A 361 38.53 -15.60 19.59
N ALA A 362 39.04 -15.71 20.82
CA ALA A 362 40.20 -15.01 21.33
C ALA A 362 41.42 -15.23 20.39
N GLY A 363 41.60 -14.28 19.47
CA GLY A 363 42.88 -13.85 18.92
C GLY A 363 43.35 -12.53 19.52
N ALA A 364 42.81 -12.13 20.69
CA ALA A 364 43.34 -11.07 21.53
C ALA A 364 43.80 -11.70 22.85
N PRO A 365 44.99 -11.36 23.37
CA PRO A 365 45.66 -12.12 24.42
C PRO A 365 44.98 -11.98 25.78
N GLU A 366 45.09 -13.06 26.56
CA GLU A 366 44.46 -13.31 27.85
C GLU A 366 44.71 -12.25 28.93
N GLY A 367 43.66 -11.97 29.70
CA GLY A 367 43.72 -11.83 31.15
C GLY A 367 42.77 -12.85 31.76
N GLU A 368 43.35 -13.86 32.41
CA GLU A 368 42.80 -15.15 32.90
C GLU A 368 41.44 -15.13 33.62
N LEU A 369 40.66 -16.22 33.47
CA LEU A 369 40.21 -17.09 34.58
C LEU A 369 39.54 -18.38 34.06
N ARG A 370 39.95 -19.54 34.60
CA ARG A 370 39.60 -20.89 34.15
C ARG A 370 38.35 -21.49 34.84
N ALA A 371 37.56 -22.17 33.99
CA ALA A 371 36.95 -23.52 34.08
C ALA A 371 35.97 -23.91 35.22
N ALA A 372 34.77 -24.38 34.82
CA ALA A 372 34.34 -25.78 34.97
C ALA A 372 33.02 -26.06 34.21
N GLU A 373 33.02 -27.09 33.36
CA GLU A 373 31.84 -27.85 32.86
C GLU A 373 31.67 -29.15 33.71
N PRO A 374 30.69 -30.08 33.51
CA PRO A 374 29.61 -30.19 32.50
C PRO A 374 28.23 -30.67 33.04
N GLY A 375 27.20 -30.69 32.17
CA GLY A 375 26.02 -31.57 32.36
C GLY A 375 24.88 -31.36 31.35
N SER A 376 24.75 -32.29 30.38
CA SER A 376 23.60 -32.51 29.47
C SER A 376 22.93 -33.85 29.83
N PRO A 377 21.89 -34.36 29.14
CA PRO A 377 20.69 -33.77 28.49
C PRO A 377 19.40 -34.60 28.80
N ALA A 378 18.22 -34.24 28.29
CA ALA A 378 17.18 -35.24 27.91
C ALA A 378 16.05 -34.66 27.04
N ARG A 379 15.71 -35.42 25.99
CA ARG A 379 14.55 -35.30 25.07
C ARG A 379 13.31 -35.98 25.65
N ALA A 380 12.12 -35.66 25.13
CA ALA A 380 11.06 -36.65 24.97
C ALA A 380 10.10 -36.28 23.83
N ASP A 381 9.89 -37.25 22.94
CA ASP A 381 8.90 -37.32 21.87
C ASP A 381 7.46 -37.44 22.42
N GLY A 382 6.47 -37.09 21.59
CA GLY A 382 5.07 -37.37 21.87
C GLY A 382 4.14 -37.14 20.68
N THR A 383 4.00 -38.14 19.81
CA THR A 383 2.89 -38.31 18.86
C THR A 383 1.57 -38.59 19.57
N THR A 384 0.43 -38.06 19.08
CA THR A 384 -0.82 -38.83 18.81
C THR A 384 -1.90 -37.99 18.10
N ALA A 385 -2.77 -38.70 17.39
CA ALA A 385 -3.77 -38.26 16.40
C ALA A 385 -5.21 -38.10 16.93
N ARG A 386 -6.12 -37.74 16.00
CA ARG A 386 -7.63 -37.78 15.97
C ARG A 386 -8.27 -36.42 16.25
N SER A 387 -9.42 -36.02 15.67
CA SER A 387 -10.42 -36.57 14.74
C SER A 387 -11.37 -35.42 14.36
N GLY A 388 -11.98 -35.46 13.17
CA GLY A 388 -12.85 -34.40 12.65
C GLY A 388 -14.22 -34.25 13.33
N GLY A 389 -14.88 -33.13 13.03
CA GLY A 389 -16.28 -32.87 13.34
C GLY A 389 -16.73 -31.45 12.98
N ALA A 390 -17.58 -31.37 11.95
CA ALA A 390 -18.59 -30.37 11.61
C ALA A 390 -18.22 -28.89 11.36
N ASP A 391 -18.60 -28.47 10.15
CA ASP A 391 -18.42 -27.20 9.43
C ASP A 391 -19.39 -26.10 9.91
N PRO A 392 -18.94 -24.91 10.34
CA PRO A 392 -19.71 -23.69 10.27
C PRO A 392 -19.24 -22.86 9.06
N ALA A 393 -20.11 -22.74 8.07
CA ALA A 393 -19.85 -22.01 6.84
C ALA A 393 -19.34 -20.58 7.10
N ILE A 394 -18.05 -20.35 6.85
CA ILE A 394 -17.47 -19.00 6.80
C ILE A 394 -17.97 -18.32 5.52
N ALA A 395 -18.96 -17.46 5.66
CA ALA A 395 -19.51 -16.69 4.54
C ALA A 395 -18.47 -15.72 3.93
N ARG A 396 -18.53 -15.57 2.60
CA ARG A 396 -17.70 -14.64 1.82
C ARG A 396 -17.85 -13.20 2.31
N PRO A 397 -16.79 -12.36 2.19
CA PRO A 397 -16.83 -10.99 2.70
C PRO A 397 -17.81 -10.11 1.91
N GLU A 398 -18.88 -9.67 2.56
CA GLU A 398 -19.72 -8.57 2.06
C GLU A 398 -19.10 -7.20 2.40
N ARG A 399 -19.33 -6.23 1.51
CA ARG A 399 -18.88 -4.83 1.64
C ARG A 399 -19.42 -4.22 2.94
N ALA A 400 -18.57 -3.42 3.60
CA ALA A 400 -18.95 -2.66 4.79
C ALA A 400 -20.16 -1.73 4.51
N PRO A 401 -21.17 -1.69 5.40
CA PRO A 401 -22.31 -0.79 5.24
C PRO A 401 -21.92 0.66 5.56
N ALA A 402 -22.67 1.59 4.98
CA ALA A 402 -22.53 3.02 5.20
C ALA A 402 -22.84 3.42 6.66
N PRO A 403 -22.25 4.51 7.18
CA PRO A 403 -22.52 4.98 8.54
C PRO A 403 -23.99 5.39 8.73
N PRO A 404 -24.53 5.25 9.96
CA PRO A 404 -25.94 5.54 10.23
C PRO A 404 -26.27 7.03 10.13
N ALA A 405 -27.52 7.32 9.80
CA ALA A 405 -28.09 8.66 9.89
C ALA A 405 -28.29 9.08 11.35
N ASP A 406 -27.97 10.34 11.64
CA ASP A 406 -27.98 10.99 12.94
C ASP A 406 -29.35 10.82 13.65
N GLY A 407 -29.39 10.05 14.74
CA GLY A 407 -30.67 9.78 15.40
C GLY A 407 -30.77 8.76 16.51
N ASP A 408 -29.71 8.35 17.20
CA ASP A 408 -29.88 7.75 18.55
C ASP A 408 -28.58 7.84 19.38
N ARG A 409 -28.44 8.93 20.14
CA ARG A 409 -27.26 9.16 21.00
C ARG A 409 -27.47 8.51 22.36
N ARG A 410 -27.15 7.21 22.48
CA ARG A 410 -26.84 6.61 23.78
C ARG A 410 -25.35 6.77 24.07
N ALA A 411 -25.05 7.22 25.30
CA ALA A 411 -23.70 7.51 25.74
C ALA A 411 -22.87 6.22 25.87
N TYR A 412 -21.71 6.17 25.20
CA TYR A 412 -20.73 5.09 25.32
C TYR A 412 -20.25 4.94 26.77
N VAL A 413 -19.97 3.72 27.23
CA VAL A 413 -19.68 3.41 28.65
C VAL A 413 -18.42 4.13 29.17
N TRP A 414 -17.49 4.46 28.27
CA TRP A 414 -16.24 5.19 28.56
C TRP A 414 -16.34 6.72 28.42
N SER A 415 -17.49 7.25 27.94
CA SER A 415 -17.70 8.68 27.70
C SER A 415 -17.61 9.54 28.96
N GLY A 416 -17.74 8.95 30.15
CA GLY A 416 -17.64 9.64 31.44
C GLY A 416 -16.26 10.25 31.75
N ARG A 417 -15.23 9.98 30.94
CA ARG A 417 -13.89 10.58 31.06
C ARG A 417 -13.65 11.78 30.16
N PHE A 418 -14.63 12.13 29.32
CA PHE A 418 -14.51 13.21 28.35
C PHE A 418 -15.46 14.37 28.68
N GLN A 419 -14.98 15.61 28.54
CA GLN A 419 -15.80 16.81 28.76
C GLN A 419 -16.80 17.07 27.62
N ALA A 420 -16.58 16.43 26.46
CA ALA A 420 -17.45 16.47 25.29
C ALA A 420 -17.42 15.09 24.59
N PRO A 421 -18.44 14.75 23.79
CA PRO A 421 -18.42 13.53 22.99
C PRO A 421 -17.17 13.46 22.10
N PRO A 422 -16.61 12.25 21.87
CA PRO A 422 -15.53 12.04 20.92
C PRO A 422 -15.94 12.50 19.52
N ALA A 423 -15.01 13.09 18.77
CA ALA A 423 -15.28 13.53 17.40
C ALA A 423 -15.70 12.35 16.51
N ASP A 424 -16.60 12.59 15.54
CA ASP A 424 -17.15 11.55 14.66
C ASP A 424 -16.05 10.75 13.92
N ARG A 425 -14.93 11.39 13.59
CA ARG A 425 -13.76 10.71 12.99
C ARG A 425 -13.09 9.73 13.95
N ALA A 426 -12.98 10.09 15.23
CA ALA A 426 -12.45 9.18 16.26
C ALA A 426 -13.42 8.03 16.49
N MET A 427 -14.74 8.28 16.47
CA MET A 427 -15.75 7.23 16.54
C MET A 427 -15.70 6.29 15.33
N ALA A 428 -15.49 6.80 14.13
CA ALA A 428 -15.32 5.99 12.93
C ALA A 428 -14.05 5.12 12.97
N LEU A 429 -12.95 5.64 13.53
CA LEU A 429 -11.70 4.89 13.73
C LEU A 429 -11.84 3.79 14.78
N LEU A 430 -12.60 4.05 15.85
CA LEU A 430 -12.85 3.12 16.94
C LEU A 430 -13.96 2.12 16.64
N ASN A 431 -14.68 2.28 15.53
CA ASN A 431 -15.78 1.41 15.14
C ASN A 431 -15.26 0.10 14.55
N SER A 432 -15.23 -0.95 15.37
CA SER A 432 -14.88 -2.32 14.98
C SER A 432 -16.08 -3.18 14.58
N LEU A 433 -17.31 -2.65 14.51
CA LEU A 433 -18.53 -3.46 14.28
C LEU A 433 -18.47 -4.32 13.02
N GLY A 434 -17.80 -3.85 11.96
CA GLY A 434 -17.60 -4.65 10.74
C GLY A 434 -16.75 -5.91 10.95
N PHE A 435 -15.82 -5.87 11.91
CA PHE A 435 -14.98 -6.99 12.33
C PHE A 435 -15.66 -7.82 13.43
N ASP A 436 -16.25 -7.16 14.42
CA ASP A 436 -16.92 -7.81 15.56
C ASP A 436 -18.10 -8.69 15.12
N ARG A 437 -18.77 -8.32 14.02
CA ARG A 437 -19.76 -9.17 13.32
C ARG A 437 -19.26 -10.58 13.03
N ARG A 438 -17.98 -10.75 12.71
CA ARG A 438 -17.38 -12.07 12.41
C ARG A 438 -17.16 -12.91 13.67
N LEU A 439 -17.05 -12.24 14.82
CA LEU A 439 -16.89 -12.89 16.11
C LEU A 439 -18.22 -13.23 16.78
N LEU A 440 -19.34 -12.68 16.31
CA LEU A 440 -20.69 -12.91 16.89
C LEU A 440 -21.02 -14.40 17.15
N PRO A 441 -20.79 -15.35 16.21
CA PRO A 441 -21.09 -16.76 16.48
C PRO A 441 -20.27 -17.32 17.65
N TYR A 442 -19.03 -16.87 17.79
CA TYR A 442 -18.11 -17.28 18.85
C TYR A 442 -18.48 -16.63 20.18
N ASP A 443 -18.81 -15.34 20.18
CA ASP A 443 -19.29 -14.61 21.36
C ASP A 443 -20.56 -15.25 21.95
N LEU A 444 -21.53 -15.58 21.10
CA LEU A 444 -22.77 -16.25 21.53
C LEU A 444 -22.48 -17.64 22.11
N THR A 445 -21.53 -18.37 21.52
CA THR A 445 -21.12 -19.70 22.00
C THR A 445 -20.37 -19.62 23.33
N ALA A 446 -19.44 -18.67 23.46
CA ALA A 446 -18.73 -18.35 24.71
C ALA A 446 -19.71 -17.88 25.80
N THR A 447 -20.73 -17.10 25.43
CA THR A 447 -21.78 -16.64 26.33
C THR A 447 -22.67 -17.79 26.82
N ALA A 448 -23.06 -18.72 25.95
CA ALA A 448 -23.79 -19.93 26.34
C ALA A 448 -22.97 -20.78 27.33
N ALA A 449 -21.70 -21.03 27.02
CA ALA A 449 -20.81 -21.78 27.90
C ALA A 449 -20.62 -21.10 29.27
N HIS A 450 -20.62 -19.76 29.30
CA HIS A 450 -20.54 -18.99 30.54
C HIS A 450 -21.83 -19.07 31.37
N VAL A 451 -23.01 -19.05 30.75
CA VAL A 451 -24.29 -19.28 31.43
C VAL A 451 -24.30 -20.66 32.10
N ASP A 452 -23.87 -21.69 31.38
CA ASP A 452 -23.75 -23.04 31.93
C ASP A 452 -22.74 -23.10 33.09
N ALA A 453 -21.65 -22.34 33.00
CA ALA A 453 -20.65 -22.26 34.06
C ALA A 453 -21.20 -21.57 35.32
N LEU A 454 -21.99 -20.50 35.17
CA LEU A 454 -22.71 -19.85 36.27
C LEU A 454 -23.74 -20.78 36.92
N HIS A 455 -24.46 -21.56 36.11
CA HIS A 455 -25.39 -22.56 36.62
C HIS A 455 -24.68 -23.65 37.43
N ARG A 456 -23.57 -24.21 36.91
CA ARG A 456 -22.74 -25.19 37.63
C ARG A 456 -22.15 -24.63 38.93
N ALA A 457 -21.81 -23.34 38.96
CA ALA A 457 -21.34 -22.65 40.15
C ALA A 457 -22.44 -22.36 41.18
N GLY A 458 -23.71 -22.68 40.87
CA GLY A 458 -24.86 -22.45 41.75
C GLY A 458 -25.33 -21.00 41.79
N LEU A 459 -24.97 -20.20 40.78
CA LEU A 459 -25.31 -18.76 40.71
C LEU A 459 -26.55 -18.47 39.85
N LEU A 460 -26.98 -19.46 39.06
CA LEU A 460 -28.24 -19.46 38.33
C LEU A 460 -29.04 -20.69 38.74
N ASP A 461 -30.34 -20.52 38.99
CA ASP A 461 -31.25 -21.66 39.13
C ASP A 461 -31.58 -22.27 37.76
N ASN A 462 -32.26 -23.42 37.75
CA ASN A 462 -32.62 -24.10 36.51
C ASN A 462 -33.49 -23.23 35.59
N GLY A 463 -34.40 -22.42 36.17
CA GLY A 463 -35.33 -21.60 35.39
C GLY A 463 -34.63 -20.43 34.70
N ASP A 464 -33.70 -19.77 35.39
CA ASP A 464 -32.89 -18.70 34.82
C ASP A 464 -31.88 -19.23 33.78
N ALA A 465 -31.26 -20.38 34.03
CA ALA A 465 -30.36 -21.02 33.07
C ALA A 465 -31.11 -21.42 31.78
N ASP A 466 -32.28 -22.06 31.89
CA ASP A 466 -33.11 -22.46 30.74
C ASP A 466 -33.59 -21.25 29.93
N ARG A 467 -33.96 -20.16 30.61
CA ARG A 467 -34.40 -18.92 29.97
C ARG A 467 -33.26 -18.26 29.18
N LEU A 468 -32.11 -18.05 29.82
CA LEU A 468 -30.94 -17.43 29.17
C LEU A 468 -30.42 -18.30 28.02
N GLY A 469 -30.38 -19.62 28.19
CA GLY A 469 -30.01 -20.55 27.12
C GLY A 469 -30.96 -20.47 25.92
N SER A 470 -32.27 -20.37 26.16
CA SER A 470 -33.26 -20.22 25.09
C SER A 470 -33.14 -18.88 24.35
N GLU A 471 -32.85 -17.80 25.07
CA GLU A 471 -32.59 -16.47 24.49
C GLU A 471 -31.33 -16.48 23.62
N ILE A 472 -30.22 -17.05 24.10
CA ILE A 472 -28.96 -17.17 23.34
C ILE A 472 -29.16 -18.04 22.10
N ALA A 473 -29.88 -19.17 22.22
CA ALA A 473 -30.18 -20.03 21.08
C ALA A 473 -31.03 -19.33 20.00
N ALA A 474 -31.90 -18.39 20.39
CA ALA A 474 -32.61 -17.55 19.43
C ALA A 474 -31.66 -16.59 18.70
N LEU A 475 -30.77 -15.92 19.44
CA LEU A 475 -29.76 -15.03 18.85
C LEU A 475 -28.78 -15.77 17.93
N GLN A 476 -28.42 -17.02 18.25
CA GLN A 476 -27.60 -17.86 17.38
C GLN A 476 -28.30 -18.17 16.05
N ARG A 477 -29.62 -18.40 16.05
CA ARG A 477 -30.40 -18.57 14.82
C ARG A 477 -30.45 -17.28 14.01
N ASP A 478 -30.72 -16.15 14.66
CA ASP A 478 -30.75 -14.83 13.99
C ASP A 478 -29.38 -14.50 13.38
N ALA A 479 -28.29 -14.83 14.08
CA ALA A 479 -26.92 -14.66 13.58
C ALA A 479 -26.64 -15.54 12.35
N ALA A 480 -27.05 -16.82 12.38
CA ALA A 480 -26.89 -17.74 11.27
C ALA A 480 -27.72 -17.35 10.03
N GLU A 481 -28.90 -16.74 10.23
CA GLU A 481 -29.77 -16.25 9.17
C GLU A 481 -29.39 -14.84 8.66
N GLY A 482 -28.39 -14.20 9.27
CA GLY A 482 -27.99 -12.83 8.94
C GLY A 482 -29.01 -11.76 9.34
N THR A 483 -29.98 -12.10 10.18
CA THR A 483 -31.08 -11.24 10.64
C THR A 483 -30.80 -10.59 12.00
N PHE A 484 -29.66 -10.91 12.61
CA PHE A 484 -29.25 -10.34 13.88
C PHE A 484 -29.23 -8.79 13.83
N PRO A 485 -29.96 -8.11 14.73
CA PRO A 485 -30.10 -6.66 14.70
C PRO A 485 -28.83 -5.99 15.23
N PHE A 486 -27.93 -5.60 14.35
CA PHE A 486 -26.76 -4.81 14.72
C PHE A 486 -27.11 -3.32 14.79
N SER A 487 -26.98 -2.72 15.97
CA SER A 487 -26.94 -1.27 16.13
C SER A 487 -25.48 -0.76 16.12
N PRO A 488 -25.22 0.41 15.52
CA PRO A 488 -23.96 1.14 15.68
C PRO A 488 -23.62 1.54 17.13
N ALA A 489 -24.60 1.43 18.03
CA ALA A 489 -24.44 1.65 19.47
C ALA A 489 -24.26 0.34 20.26
N ASP A 490 -24.34 -0.82 19.62
CA ASP A 490 -24.16 -2.11 20.28
C ASP A 490 -22.66 -2.37 20.43
N GLU A 491 -22.18 -2.31 21.67
CA GLU A 491 -20.80 -2.63 22.03
C GLU A 491 -20.65 -4.11 22.46
N ASP A 492 -21.75 -4.77 22.89
CA ASP A 492 -21.81 -6.14 23.42
C ASP A 492 -23.17 -6.84 23.12
N VAL A 493 -23.17 -8.18 23.01
CA VAL A 493 -24.36 -9.06 22.96
C VAL A 493 -24.76 -9.46 24.42
N PRO A 494 -25.94 -10.01 24.75
CA PRO A 494 -26.67 -9.69 25.99
C PRO A 494 -25.93 -9.90 27.34
N ARG A 495 -26.43 -9.13 28.32
CA ARG A 495 -25.91 -8.67 29.63
C ARG A 495 -25.49 -9.73 30.68
N VAL A 496 -24.88 -10.85 30.31
CA VAL A 496 -24.38 -11.83 31.30
C VAL A 496 -22.95 -11.47 31.70
N HIS A 497 -22.79 -10.64 32.73
CA HIS A 497 -21.47 -10.12 33.17
C HIS A 497 -20.93 -10.74 34.46
N ALA A 498 -21.72 -11.53 35.20
CA ALA A 498 -21.28 -12.06 36.48
C ALA A 498 -20.05 -12.96 36.30
N GLY A 499 -18.91 -12.61 36.91
CA GLY A 499 -17.69 -13.43 36.89
C GLY A 499 -16.99 -13.54 35.55
N ARG A 500 -17.35 -12.72 34.56
CA ARG A 500 -16.74 -12.62 33.23
C ARG A 500 -16.46 -11.16 32.92
N SER A 501 -15.32 -10.90 32.29
CA SER A 501 -15.01 -9.57 31.77
C SER A 501 -15.15 -9.55 30.26
N ARG A 502 -15.04 -8.35 29.67
CA ARG A 502 -14.91 -8.24 28.22
C ARG A 502 -13.56 -8.78 27.72
N ASN A 503 -12.51 -8.63 28.54
CA ASN A 503 -11.16 -8.96 28.14
C ASN A 503 -10.97 -10.46 27.87
N ASP A 504 -11.48 -11.32 28.76
CA ASP A 504 -11.43 -12.78 28.60
C ASP A 504 -12.43 -13.29 27.56
N LEU A 505 -13.58 -12.65 27.42
CA LEU A 505 -14.54 -12.98 26.34
C LEU A 505 -13.92 -12.73 24.97
N VAL A 506 -13.46 -11.51 24.69
CA VAL A 506 -12.86 -11.14 23.39
C VAL A 506 -11.61 -12.00 23.09
N ALA A 507 -10.78 -12.28 24.09
CA ALA A 507 -9.64 -13.16 23.92
C ALA A 507 -10.06 -14.60 23.56
N THR A 508 -11.15 -15.10 24.17
CA THR A 508 -11.72 -16.42 23.87
C THR A 508 -12.29 -16.48 22.47
N ASP A 509 -13.09 -15.48 22.08
CA ASP A 509 -13.72 -15.41 20.76
C ASP A 509 -12.66 -15.37 19.65
N PHE A 510 -11.60 -14.57 19.86
CA PHE A 510 -10.53 -14.47 18.88
C PHE A 510 -9.74 -15.79 18.74
N ARG A 511 -9.53 -16.50 19.85
CA ARG A 511 -8.89 -17.82 19.83
C ARG A 511 -9.75 -18.87 19.15
N LEU A 512 -11.05 -18.91 19.43
CA LEU A 512 -12.00 -19.79 18.74
C LEU A 512 -11.99 -19.52 17.23
N TRP A 513 -12.14 -18.25 16.84
CA TRP A 513 -12.09 -17.86 15.43
C TRP A 513 -10.76 -18.24 14.77
N THR A 514 -9.63 -18.05 15.46
CA THR A 514 -8.31 -18.37 14.90
C THR A 514 -8.14 -19.88 14.71
N LYS A 515 -8.61 -20.68 15.67
CA LYS A 515 -8.61 -22.14 15.58
C LYS A 515 -9.43 -22.63 14.39
N ASP A 516 -10.65 -22.12 14.22
CA ASP A 516 -11.52 -22.51 13.12
C ASP A 516 -10.98 -22.04 11.77
N ALA A 517 -10.51 -20.79 11.68
CA ALA A 517 -9.90 -20.27 10.46
C ALA A 517 -8.65 -21.06 10.04
N ALA A 518 -7.79 -21.43 11.00
CA ALA A 518 -6.63 -22.28 10.77
C ALA A 518 -7.03 -23.68 10.27
N ALA A 519 -8.04 -24.29 10.88
CA ALA A 519 -8.55 -25.60 10.47
C ALA A 519 -9.12 -25.58 9.04
N VAL A 520 -9.91 -24.55 8.69
CA VAL A 520 -10.48 -24.37 7.35
C VAL A 520 -9.37 -24.20 6.31
N LEU A 521 -8.39 -23.34 6.56
CA LEU A 521 -7.29 -23.11 5.62
C LEU A 521 -6.41 -24.35 5.48
N ALA A 522 -6.13 -25.07 6.57
CA ALA A 522 -5.41 -26.34 6.52
C ALA A 522 -6.17 -27.39 5.71
N GLY A 523 -7.51 -27.46 5.85
CA GLY A 523 -8.39 -28.29 5.04
C GLY A 523 -8.28 -27.98 3.55
N LEU A 524 -8.46 -26.72 3.17
CA LEU A 524 -8.36 -26.26 1.78
C LEU A 524 -6.97 -26.52 1.18
N ALA A 525 -5.91 -26.35 1.97
CA ALA A 525 -4.55 -26.68 1.55
C ALA A 525 -4.42 -28.19 1.25
N ARG A 526 -4.99 -29.05 2.10
CA ARG A 526 -5.01 -30.51 1.87
C ARG A 526 -5.84 -30.90 0.65
N ASP A 527 -7.00 -30.29 0.44
CA ASP A 527 -7.82 -30.53 -0.76
C ASP A 527 -7.05 -30.18 -2.04
N LEU A 528 -6.29 -29.07 -2.01
CA LEU A 528 -5.44 -28.69 -3.14
C LEU A 528 -4.27 -29.66 -3.34
N ILE A 529 -3.65 -30.15 -2.26
CA ILE A 529 -2.62 -31.20 -2.32
C ILE A 529 -3.19 -32.46 -2.98
N GLU A 530 -4.39 -32.90 -2.59
CA GLU A 530 -5.05 -34.07 -3.18
C GLU A 530 -5.36 -33.87 -4.67
N ALA A 531 -5.86 -32.69 -5.05
CA ALA A 531 -6.10 -32.35 -6.45
C ALA A 531 -4.81 -32.36 -7.29
N LEU A 532 -3.72 -31.77 -6.78
CA LEU A 532 -2.41 -31.78 -7.42
C LEU A 532 -1.84 -33.20 -7.54
N ALA A 533 -1.97 -34.01 -6.48
CA ALA A 533 -1.51 -35.40 -6.47
C ALA A 533 -2.31 -36.27 -7.46
N ALA A 534 -3.63 -36.06 -7.56
CA ALA A 534 -4.47 -36.74 -8.55
C ALA A 534 -4.04 -36.39 -9.98
N ARG A 535 -3.84 -35.09 -10.27
CA ARG A 535 -3.33 -34.65 -11.58
C ARG A 535 -1.93 -35.20 -11.87
N ALA A 536 -1.06 -35.23 -10.88
CA ALA A 536 0.27 -35.83 -11.00
C ALA A 536 0.18 -37.32 -11.32
N GLY A 537 -0.75 -38.05 -10.69
CA GLY A 537 -1.01 -39.47 -10.96
C GLY A 537 -1.44 -39.74 -12.41
N GLU A 538 -2.22 -38.85 -13.01
CA GLU A 538 -2.64 -38.96 -14.42
C GLU A 538 -1.52 -38.60 -15.41
N HIS A 539 -0.56 -37.77 -15.00
CA HIS A 539 0.51 -37.22 -15.85
C HIS A 539 1.92 -37.69 -15.47
N GLN A 540 2.06 -38.92 -14.98
CA GLN A 540 3.34 -39.49 -14.55
C GLN A 540 4.41 -39.50 -15.66
N THR A 541 4.00 -39.67 -16.91
CA THR A 541 4.90 -39.77 -18.06
C THR A 541 4.80 -38.58 -19.00
N THR A 542 3.95 -37.59 -18.70
CA THR A 542 3.83 -36.37 -19.51
C THR A 542 5.09 -35.54 -19.31
N LEU A 543 5.86 -35.32 -20.37
CA LEU A 543 7.08 -34.52 -20.29
C LEU A 543 6.77 -33.04 -20.50
N LEU A 544 7.40 -32.18 -19.70
CA LEU A 544 7.51 -30.75 -19.97
C LEU A 544 8.98 -30.32 -19.88
N PRO A 545 9.40 -29.29 -20.63
CA PRO A 545 10.69 -28.67 -20.40
C PRO A 545 10.73 -28.10 -18.97
N GLY A 546 11.77 -28.43 -18.20
CA GLY A 546 12.07 -27.70 -16.97
C GLY A 546 12.58 -26.30 -17.31
N TYR A 547 12.50 -25.35 -16.38
CA TYR A 547 12.98 -23.99 -16.60
C TYR A 547 13.87 -23.52 -15.45
N THR A 548 14.96 -22.84 -15.81
CA THR A 548 15.82 -22.10 -14.87
C THR A 548 16.07 -20.72 -15.45
N HIS A 549 15.77 -19.64 -14.72
CA HIS A 549 15.85 -18.28 -15.24
C HIS A 549 15.08 -18.08 -16.57
N LEU A 550 13.90 -18.70 -16.68
CA LEU A 550 13.07 -18.73 -17.91
C LEU A 550 13.74 -19.34 -19.15
N GLN A 551 14.89 -19.99 -18.99
CA GLN A 551 15.55 -20.77 -20.03
C GLN A 551 15.19 -22.24 -19.90
N GLN A 552 14.98 -22.91 -21.04
CA GLN A 552 14.71 -24.34 -21.06
C GLN A 552 15.91 -25.11 -20.48
N ALA A 553 15.62 -25.92 -19.47
CA ALA A 553 16.56 -26.79 -18.79
C ALA A 553 16.21 -28.26 -19.08
N GLN A 554 16.71 -29.18 -18.26
CA GLN A 554 16.42 -30.61 -18.41
C GLN A 554 14.90 -30.86 -18.35
N PRO A 555 14.35 -31.70 -19.26
CA PRO A 555 12.94 -32.10 -19.19
C PRO A 555 12.61 -32.78 -17.87
N VAL A 556 11.45 -32.43 -17.32
CA VAL A 556 10.86 -33.07 -16.14
C VAL A 556 9.49 -33.63 -16.51
N THR A 557 8.85 -34.34 -15.58
CA THR A 557 7.48 -34.82 -15.77
C THR A 557 6.46 -33.85 -15.18
N LEU A 558 5.27 -33.77 -15.79
CA LEU A 558 3.98 -33.33 -15.26
C LEU A 558 3.90 -33.47 -13.74
N ALA A 559 3.95 -34.74 -13.35
CA ALA A 559 3.85 -35.19 -11.98
C ALA A 559 4.90 -34.57 -11.05
N HIS A 560 6.18 -34.64 -11.41
CA HIS A 560 7.27 -34.10 -10.59
C HIS A 560 7.07 -32.60 -10.30
N HIS A 561 6.63 -31.83 -11.30
CA HIS A 561 6.42 -30.39 -11.16
C HIS A 561 5.22 -30.08 -10.25
N LEU A 562 4.07 -30.72 -10.48
CA LEU A 562 2.87 -30.52 -9.66
C LEU A 562 3.10 -30.94 -8.19
N LEU A 563 3.84 -32.03 -7.97
CA LEU A 563 4.16 -32.50 -6.62
C LEU A 563 5.07 -31.52 -5.87
N ALA A 564 5.91 -30.73 -6.54
CA ALA A 564 6.72 -29.71 -5.87
C ALA A 564 5.84 -28.68 -5.13
N HIS A 565 4.72 -28.27 -5.72
CA HIS A 565 3.74 -27.41 -5.07
C HIS A 565 2.98 -28.13 -3.96
N ALA A 566 2.60 -29.39 -4.18
CA ALA A 566 1.96 -30.21 -3.14
C ALA A 566 2.85 -30.35 -1.89
N PHE A 567 4.17 -30.52 -2.05
CA PHE A 567 5.11 -30.56 -0.93
C PHE A 567 5.24 -29.22 -0.19
N ALA A 568 5.11 -28.09 -0.90
CA ALA A 568 5.10 -26.77 -0.27
C ALA A 568 3.84 -26.58 0.57
N LEU A 569 2.68 -26.83 -0.03
CA LEU A 569 1.38 -26.77 0.63
C LEU A 569 1.27 -27.74 1.81
N ALA A 570 1.94 -28.90 1.76
CA ALA A 570 1.96 -29.83 2.89
C ALA A 570 2.64 -29.23 4.13
N ARG A 571 3.73 -28.48 3.93
CA ARG A 571 4.39 -27.75 5.04
C ARG A 571 3.51 -26.60 5.53
N ASP A 572 2.76 -25.96 4.65
CA ASP A 572 1.83 -24.89 5.01
C ASP A 572 0.65 -25.41 5.82
N ALA A 573 0.07 -26.54 5.44
CA ALA A 573 -0.97 -27.22 6.22
C ALA A 573 -0.47 -27.55 7.63
N GLU A 574 0.77 -28.05 7.79
CA GLU A 574 1.36 -28.30 9.11
C GLU A 574 1.54 -27.02 9.93
N ARG A 575 1.93 -25.90 9.30
CA ARG A 575 2.04 -24.60 9.97
C ARG A 575 0.68 -24.08 10.43
N LEU A 576 -0.35 -24.23 9.59
CA LEU A 576 -1.72 -23.86 9.91
C LEU A 576 -2.25 -24.71 11.07
N ASP A 577 -2.02 -26.03 11.05
CA ASP A 577 -2.36 -26.91 12.18
C ASP A 577 -1.69 -26.46 13.48
N ARG A 578 -0.39 -26.11 13.42
CA ARG A 578 0.35 -25.62 14.59
C ARG A 578 -0.23 -24.30 15.10
N ALA A 579 -0.54 -23.36 14.21
CA ALA A 579 -1.17 -22.10 14.60
C ALA A 579 -2.53 -22.31 15.27
N GLY A 580 -3.33 -23.25 14.74
CA GLY A 580 -4.59 -23.67 15.36
C GLY A 580 -4.39 -24.27 16.76
N ALA A 581 -3.36 -25.10 16.93
CA ALA A 581 -2.99 -25.67 18.24
C ALA A 581 -2.54 -24.59 19.24
N SER A 582 -1.79 -23.58 18.80
CA SER A 582 -1.39 -22.44 19.66
C SER A 582 -2.59 -21.59 20.08
N ALA A 583 -3.66 -21.54 19.28
CA ALA A 583 -4.91 -20.91 19.64
C ALA A 583 -5.78 -21.77 20.59
N ASP A 584 -5.46 -23.06 20.79
CA ASP A 584 -6.32 -24.06 21.44
C ASP A 584 -6.33 -23.99 23.00
N VAL A 585 -6.36 -22.78 23.54
CA VAL A 585 -6.40 -22.50 24.99
C VAL A 585 -7.50 -21.48 25.27
N SER A 586 -8.51 -21.85 26.05
CA SER A 586 -9.57 -20.92 26.42
C SER A 586 -9.05 -19.84 27.37
N ALA A 587 -9.45 -18.58 27.16
CA ALA A 587 -9.23 -17.50 28.12
C ALA A 587 -10.42 -17.32 29.09
N LEU A 588 -11.57 -17.93 28.80
CA LEU A 588 -12.83 -17.67 29.49
C LEU A 588 -12.75 -18.12 30.96
N GLY A 589 -13.09 -17.20 31.86
CA GLY A 589 -12.95 -17.40 33.30
C GLY A 589 -11.70 -16.74 33.90
N ALA A 590 -10.82 -16.16 33.08
CA ALA A 590 -9.71 -15.32 33.52
C ALA A 590 -10.20 -13.98 34.11
N GLY A 591 -11.47 -13.62 33.86
CA GLY A 591 -11.98 -12.30 34.19
C GLY A 591 -11.12 -11.23 33.54
N ALA A 592 -10.94 -10.09 34.21
CA ALA A 592 -10.10 -9.02 33.66
C ALA A 592 -8.60 -9.38 33.67
N LEU A 593 -8.14 -10.08 34.71
CA LEU A 593 -6.72 -10.43 34.91
C LEU A 593 -6.43 -11.44 36.06
N ALA A 594 -7.36 -11.72 36.99
CA ALA A 594 -7.10 -12.49 38.22
C ALA A 594 -7.99 -13.73 38.39
N GLY A 595 -8.67 -14.17 37.34
CA GLY A 595 -9.69 -15.20 37.41
C GLY A 595 -11.01 -14.68 38.00
N SER A 596 -11.94 -15.62 38.21
CA SER A 596 -13.24 -15.35 38.82
C SER A 596 -13.31 -15.88 40.25
N THR A 597 -13.79 -15.06 41.19
CA THR A 597 -14.04 -15.48 42.59
C THR A 597 -15.38 -16.18 42.76
N LEU A 598 -16.14 -16.35 41.67
CA LEU A 598 -17.51 -16.84 41.67
C LEU A 598 -17.62 -18.37 41.51
N GLY A 599 -16.55 -19.12 41.73
CA GLY A 599 -16.58 -20.59 41.64
C GLY A 599 -16.78 -21.14 40.23
N ILE A 600 -16.51 -20.33 39.21
CA ILE A 600 -16.54 -20.72 37.79
C ILE A 600 -15.35 -21.61 37.51
N ASP A 601 -15.57 -22.77 36.89
CA ASP A 601 -14.53 -23.72 36.51
C ASP A 601 -14.04 -23.45 35.07
N PRO A 602 -12.83 -22.90 34.87
CA PRO A 602 -12.31 -22.60 33.55
C PRO A 602 -12.04 -23.86 32.73
N VAL A 603 -11.71 -24.99 33.37
CA VAL A 603 -11.42 -26.25 32.68
C VAL A 603 -12.70 -26.84 32.08
N ALA A 604 -13.77 -26.89 32.88
CA ALA A 604 -15.07 -27.34 32.37
C ALA A 604 -15.61 -26.41 31.27
N THR A 605 -15.35 -25.12 31.37
CA THR A 605 -15.78 -24.12 30.37
C THR A 605 -14.98 -24.24 29.07
N ALA A 606 -13.66 -24.42 29.15
CA ALA A 606 -12.81 -24.69 27.99
C ALA A 606 -13.25 -25.95 27.24
N ALA A 607 -13.52 -27.03 27.97
CA ALA A 607 -14.02 -28.29 27.39
C ALA A 607 -15.38 -28.11 26.70
N ALA A 608 -16.31 -27.34 27.29
CA ALA A 608 -17.60 -27.04 26.69
C ALA A 608 -17.49 -26.24 25.38
N LEU A 609 -16.44 -25.43 25.25
CA LEU A 609 -16.11 -24.66 24.04
C LEU A 609 -15.25 -25.43 23.04
N GLY A 610 -14.90 -26.68 23.34
CA GLY A 610 -14.08 -27.52 22.48
C GLY A 610 -12.59 -27.14 22.47
N PHE A 611 -12.10 -26.38 23.44
CA PHE A 611 -10.67 -26.12 23.62
C PHE A 611 -9.95 -27.33 24.22
N GLY A 612 -8.69 -27.53 23.84
CA GLY A 612 -7.82 -28.57 24.41
C GLY A 612 -7.43 -28.31 25.87
N ALA A 613 -7.35 -27.04 26.27
CA ALA A 613 -7.04 -26.64 27.64
C ALA A 613 -7.70 -25.31 28.05
N ALA A 614 -7.77 -25.09 29.36
CA ALA A 614 -7.96 -23.75 29.93
C ALA A 614 -6.60 -23.06 30.13
N PHE A 615 -6.61 -21.75 30.33
CA PHE A 615 -5.40 -20.98 30.63
C PHE A 615 -4.71 -21.42 31.93
N ASP A 616 -3.38 -21.39 31.93
CA ASP A 616 -2.56 -21.55 33.15
C ASP A 616 -2.39 -20.23 33.92
N ASN A 617 -2.39 -19.10 33.21
CA ASN A 617 -2.22 -17.77 33.78
C ASN A 617 -3.26 -16.80 33.20
N SER A 618 -4.06 -16.19 34.08
CA SER A 618 -5.17 -15.32 33.68
C SER A 618 -4.73 -14.01 33.03
N ILE A 619 -3.54 -13.48 33.34
CA ILE A 619 -3.01 -12.27 32.70
C ILE A 619 -2.57 -12.60 31.28
N ASP A 620 -1.82 -13.68 31.13
CA ASP A 620 -1.33 -14.15 29.84
C ASP A 620 -2.50 -14.54 28.91
N ALA A 621 -3.50 -15.26 29.41
CA ALA A 621 -4.69 -15.65 28.66
C ALA A 621 -5.37 -14.48 27.95
N VAL A 622 -5.46 -13.35 28.66
CA VAL A 622 -6.12 -12.12 28.21
C VAL A 622 -5.20 -11.28 27.32
N ALA A 623 -3.92 -11.17 27.66
CA ALA A 623 -2.98 -10.27 26.99
C ALA A 623 -2.25 -10.91 25.78
N GLY A 624 -2.10 -12.24 25.77
CA GLY A 624 -1.35 -12.98 24.77
C GLY A 624 -1.95 -12.86 23.37
N ARG A 625 -1.08 -12.64 22.37
CA ARG A 625 -1.44 -12.52 20.94
C ARG A 625 -0.46 -13.28 20.03
N ASP A 626 0.40 -14.10 20.62
CA ASP A 626 1.35 -14.97 19.95
C ASP A 626 0.66 -15.92 18.96
N PHE A 627 -0.43 -16.58 19.36
CA PHE A 627 -1.22 -17.45 18.49
C PHE A 627 -1.69 -16.75 17.21
N ALA A 628 -2.06 -15.46 17.31
CA ALA A 628 -2.49 -14.67 16.16
C ALA A 628 -1.33 -14.34 15.21
N LEU A 629 -0.13 -14.08 15.76
CA LEU A 629 1.07 -13.86 14.97
C LEU A 629 1.50 -15.14 14.24
N GLU A 630 1.43 -16.29 14.91
CA GLU A 630 1.70 -17.59 14.29
C GLU A 630 0.72 -17.88 13.15
N PHE A 631 -0.57 -17.63 13.38
CA PHE A 631 -1.60 -17.78 12.34
C PHE A 631 -1.36 -16.87 11.14
N LEU A 632 -1.05 -15.59 11.36
CA LEU A 632 -0.73 -14.65 10.28
C LEU A 632 0.52 -15.08 9.50
N SER A 633 1.54 -15.58 10.19
CA SER A 633 2.76 -16.10 9.56
C SER A 633 2.48 -17.33 8.68
N ALA A 634 1.63 -18.25 9.16
CA ALA A 634 1.18 -19.41 8.41
C ALA A 634 0.35 -19.00 7.18
N CYS A 635 -0.57 -18.04 7.33
CA CYS A 635 -1.35 -17.49 6.22
C CYS A 635 -0.46 -16.86 5.15
N LEU A 636 0.52 -16.07 5.55
CA LEU A 636 1.45 -15.41 4.61
C LEU A 636 2.26 -16.44 3.82
N SER A 637 2.78 -17.48 4.50
CA SER A 637 3.53 -18.55 3.85
C SER A 637 2.66 -19.27 2.81
N THR A 638 1.44 -19.64 3.21
CA THR A 638 0.45 -20.30 2.34
C THR A 638 0.11 -19.43 1.12
N ALA A 639 -0.11 -18.13 1.32
CA ALA A 639 -0.45 -17.21 0.23
C ALA A 639 0.68 -17.07 -0.79
N LEU A 640 1.95 -17.05 -0.34
CA LEU A 640 3.10 -17.00 -1.23
C LEU A 640 3.23 -18.27 -2.08
N ASP A 641 3.07 -19.45 -1.47
CA ASP A 641 3.18 -20.72 -2.19
C ASP A 641 2.00 -20.93 -3.16
N VAL A 642 0.78 -20.54 -2.79
CA VAL A 642 -0.39 -20.52 -3.71
C VAL A 642 -0.19 -19.52 -4.84
N SER A 643 0.36 -18.33 -4.56
CA SER A 643 0.66 -17.32 -5.58
C SER A 643 1.64 -17.85 -6.62
N ARG A 644 2.67 -18.60 -6.20
CA ARG A 644 3.63 -19.21 -7.13
C ARG A 644 2.95 -20.22 -8.06
N LEU A 645 2.07 -21.07 -7.53
CA LEU A 645 1.30 -22.00 -8.37
C LEU A 645 0.40 -21.25 -9.36
N ALA A 646 -0.29 -20.21 -8.92
CA ALA A 646 -1.16 -19.40 -9.77
C ALA A 646 -0.36 -18.70 -10.90
N GLU A 647 0.79 -18.12 -10.57
CA GLU A 647 1.69 -17.48 -11.54
C GLU A 647 2.15 -18.47 -12.62
N GLU A 648 2.49 -19.70 -12.25
CA GLU A 648 2.85 -20.73 -13.22
C GLU A 648 1.69 -21.12 -14.13
N ILE A 649 0.48 -21.28 -13.59
CA ILE A 649 -0.71 -21.58 -14.41
C ILE A 649 -0.99 -20.44 -15.40
N VAL A 650 -0.84 -19.19 -14.95
CA VAL A 650 -0.97 -18.00 -15.82
C VAL A 650 0.09 -18.06 -16.93
N LEU A 651 1.35 -18.29 -16.60
CA LEU A 651 2.44 -18.42 -17.58
C LEU A 651 2.19 -19.57 -18.56
N TRP A 652 1.75 -20.73 -18.09
CA TRP A 652 1.43 -21.88 -18.92
C TRP A 652 0.27 -21.66 -19.88
N SER A 653 -0.62 -20.73 -19.56
CA SER A 653 -1.78 -20.35 -20.39
C SER A 653 -1.42 -19.30 -21.45
N THR A 654 -0.23 -18.70 -21.39
CA THR A 654 0.24 -17.77 -22.42
C THR A 654 0.52 -18.50 -23.73
N GLN A 655 0.52 -17.76 -24.84
CA GLN A 655 0.76 -18.32 -26.17
C GLN A 655 2.19 -18.90 -26.30
N GLU A 656 3.14 -18.32 -25.58
CA GLU A 656 4.56 -18.68 -25.58
C GLU A 656 4.82 -20.08 -25.00
N PHE A 657 4.07 -20.48 -23.97
CA PHE A 657 4.17 -21.80 -23.36
C PHE A 657 3.09 -22.75 -23.91
N GLY A 658 1.82 -22.33 -23.86
CA GLY A 658 0.69 -23.08 -24.40
C GLY A 658 0.48 -24.47 -23.78
N PHE A 659 0.86 -24.65 -22.51
CA PHE A 659 0.76 -25.94 -21.81
C PHE A 659 -0.65 -26.22 -21.28
N VAL A 660 -1.42 -25.17 -21.01
CA VAL A 660 -2.80 -25.22 -20.53
C VAL A 660 -3.69 -24.47 -21.52
N ARG A 661 -4.90 -24.99 -21.77
CA ARG A 661 -5.90 -24.39 -22.67
C ARG A 661 -7.19 -24.10 -21.92
#